data_AF-A0A819F782-F1
#
_entry.id   AF-A0A819F782-F1
#
_cell.length_a   1.000
_cell.length_b   1.000
_cell.length_c   1.000
_cell.angle_alpha   90.00
_cell.angle_beta   90.00
_cell.angle_gamma   90.00
#
_symmetry.space_group_name_H-M   'P 1'
#
loop_
_entity.id
_entity.type
_entity.pdbx_description
1 polymer ?
#
loop_
_entity_poly.entity_id
_entity_poly.type
_entity_poly.pdbx_seq_one_letter_code
_entity_poly.pdbx_strand_id
1 'polypeptide(L)'
;MKFITIFQHFSLKSLYHSLHRKFIKLNLFHSQSTDLTTVHREILSTRLYLVVLLISVFTLTLYTSINGLIKEKIVHSPSLAVYKKLQKQYPDTLQCPCTKLAIPYRTFVNVAPSFHQVCSSDFISQSWIDFTFKTNTTFIWPMDVRTSLSAMCQLLAAVCYSSTKIISDTLNDFSNLPLINSMILPEDILLIKTSTALDLTIQMISNSPMKLLTTFEKISTANGLATGLSTNYVLRTFNYRPGGKAQSVIPAVVRYITQGSNTTCACMQEGTCPIPGSFYLHDMWETSGLYDLNKIIPNQTLSGIVVDCTPLQILFASSLECFYNQSCVDLILSMYSQSINISILNQVVPSRFMTTTNIKSLIENLFIEQIFNETLYDSYYKQCAPIHCIYTYSNKFDWIYVITILMSLYGGLNVALRMIIPSVIDFILFIKRKRCCMKNKSQHNESISIKTRFIQFFGKVKAYIIKFNLFNNRSQDQRQIRQGRLTTRLYLIFLVSTLIVLIVHTSFSMQTISTTIISPSQEQYEQLKRQYSNTLQCPCTVVAIPYKEFIHVTPMYHQLCTSDFIRVFGYDSFPVSEYGQWSNIHFVGSSRVRTLAALCDLANLTIIDETNRFYSTMFINAQVISHDLFASKAHAFIDRFFNSTRAAFSNRMLLINTVIHVNQYITGLRTNFELDLETEYPLLDPSQLNRIRIITSSRYEIINHKMVYCARNASLMLWGESTHMLIAGLRIDCWIVNSVLESTLTCWYNSSCIDQLRKLLADNDLFLKTNITALNNKVSSRFPTNVRVKVIVDEIMVEKWNYSISYTDFYHKCRPAYCSFSYQKRMNVLYIIITLIALFGGLNIVSWLVIPSPIKLLLKRISRIHSKNSLPTCSTQVTNNRE
;
A
#
# COMPACT_ATOMS: atom_id res chain seq x y z
N MET A 1 49.12 -39.37 29.52
CA MET A 1 49.30 -39.67 30.96
C MET A 1 49.16 -41.17 31.15
N LYS A 2 50.26 -41.81 31.56
CA LYS A 2 50.39 -43.25 31.81
C LYS A 2 49.37 -43.72 32.86
N PHE A 3 48.63 -44.79 32.57
CA PHE A 3 48.22 -45.89 33.47
C PHE A 3 47.13 -46.73 32.76
N ILE A 4 47.52 -47.35 31.64
CA ILE A 4 46.80 -48.51 31.09
C ILE A 4 47.84 -49.63 31.06
N THR A 5 47.92 -50.37 32.15
CA THR A 5 48.35 -51.78 32.26
C THR A 5 48.36 -52.14 33.75
N ILE A 6 48.01 -53.38 34.08
CA ILE A 6 47.79 -53.93 35.43
C ILE A 6 46.37 -53.70 36.00
N PHE A 7 45.35 -54.24 35.32
CA PHE A 7 44.24 -55.02 35.91
C PHE A 7 43.33 -55.61 34.79
N GLN A 8 43.93 -56.08 33.70
CA GLN A 8 43.24 -56.82 32.64
C GLN A 8 43.75 -58.26 32.66
N HIS A 9 42.92 -59.17 33.15
CA HIS A 9 42.45 -60.35 32.39
C HIS A 9 41.71 -61.38 33.28
N PHE A 10 41.95 -61.39 34.60
CA PHE A 10 41.44 -62.46 35.48
C PHE A 10 40.11 -62.14 36.18
N SER A 11 39.79 -60.86 36.42
CA SER A 11 38.54 -60.47 37.10
C SER A 11 37.34 -60.40 36.15
N LEU A 12 37.51 -60.01 34.88
CA LEU A 12 36.41 -59.93 33.92
C LEU A 12 35.87 -61.30 33.51
N LYS A 13 36.71 -62.33 33.40
CA LYS A 13 36.26 -63.68 33.03
C LYS A 13 35.51 -64.36 34.18
N SER A 14 35.93 -64.14 35.42
CA SER A 14 35.24 -64.66 36.62
C SER A 14 33.98 -63.84 36.95
N LEU A 15 34.00 -62.52 36.76
CA LEU A 15 32.83 -61.66 36.88
C LEU A 15 31.82 -61.94 35.77
N TYR A 16 32.28 -62.13 34.53
CA TYR A 16 31.46 -62.59 33.41
C TYR A 16 30.90 -63.98 33.69
N HIS A 17 31.69 -64.95 34.14
CA HIS A 17 31.17 -66.27 34.51
C HIS A 17 30.19 -66.22 35.69
N SER A 18 30.43 -65.36 36.67
CA SER A 18 29.56 -65.17 37.84
C SER A 18 28.25 -64.49 37.46
N LEU A 19 28.31 -63.42 36.67
CA LEU A 19 27.16 -62.72 36.11
C LEU A 19 26.40 -63.60 35.13
N HIS A 20 27.08 -64.32 34.24
CA HIS A 20 26.49 -65.25 33.28
C HIS A 20 25.83 -66.44 33.98
N ARG A 21 26.44 -67.02 35.04
CA ARG A 21 25.79 -68.05 35.86
C ARG A 21 24.57 -67.50 36.61
N LYS A 22 24.65 -66.29 37.16
CA LYS A 22 23.51 -65.62 37.82
C LYS A 22 22.40 -65.24 36.81
N PHE A 23 22.77 -64.88 35.59
CA PHE A 23 21.86 -64.51 34.50
C PHE A 23 21.17 -65.74 33.90
N ILE A 24 21.89 -66.85 33.72
CA ILE A 24 21.33 -68.14 33.28
C ILE A 24 20.37 -68.72 34.32
N LYS A 25 20.65 -68.52 35.61
CA LYS A 25 19.77 -68.93 36.72
C LYS A 25 18.72 -67.87 37.08
N LEU A 26 18.68 -66.73 36.38
CA LEU A 26 17.73 -65.67 36.67
C LEU A 26 16.34 -66.10 36.25
N ASN A 27 15.43 -66.14 37.22
CA ASN A 27 14.02 -66.41 37.00
C ASN A 27 13.20 -65.29 37.67
N LEU A 28 12.76 -64.32 36.85
CA LEU A 28 11.95 -63.18 37.29
C LEU A 28 10.49 -63.58 37.56
N PHE A 29 10.05 -64.76 37.12
CA PHE A 29 8.67 -65.25 37.21
C PHE A 29 8.56 -66.50 38.12
N HIS A 30 9.45 -66.62 39.11
CA HIS A 30 9.58 -67.81 39.93
C HIS A 30 8.31 -68.19 40.72
N SER A 31 7.82 -69.42 40.57
CA SER A 31 6.77 -70.03 41.42
C SER A 31 7.31 -71.18 42.27
N GLN A 32 6.59 -71.56 43.34
CA GLN A 32 6.96 -72.67 44.25
C GLN A 32 6.76 -74.07 43.64
N SER A 33 6.57 -74.20 42.33
CA SER A 33 6.36 -75.49 41.66
C SER A 33 7.67 -76.28 41.54
N THR A 34 7.64 -77.56 41.93
CA THR A 34 8.76 -78.50 41.72
C THR A 34 8.70 -79.20 40.35
N ASP A 35 7.68 -78.91 39.54
CA ASP A 35 7.52 -79.48 38.22
C ASP A 35 8.46 -78.81 37.21
N LEU A 36 9.33 -79.64 36.61
CA LEU A 36 10.35 -79.24 35.64
C LEU A 36 9.76 -78.46 34.45
N THR A 37 8.52 -78.74 34.04
CA THR A 37 7.89 -78.06 32.91
C THR A 37 7.46 -76.64 33.25
N THR A 38 7.05 -76.40 34.49
CA THR A 38 6.69 -75.07 34.99
C THR A 38 7.94 -74.21 35.21
N VAL A 39 8.99 -74.77 35.81
CA VAL A 39 10.28 -74.07 35.98
C VAL A 39 10.89 -73.66 34.63
N HIS A 40 10.82 -74.54 33.62
CA HIS A 40 11.31 -74.23 32.27
C HIS A 40 10.54 -73.07 31.62
N ARG A 41 9.22 -73.01 31.82
CA ARG A 41 8.34 -71.95 31.31
C ARG A 41 8.63 -70.59 31.95
N GLU A 42 8.94 -70.57 33.24
CA GLU A 42 9.30 -69.35 33.96
C GLU A 42 10.66 -68.77 33.51
N ILE A 43 11.64 -69.65 33.27
CA ILE A 43 12.95 -69.26 32.73
C ILE A 43 12.79 -68.72 31.30
N LEU A 44 11.96 -69.35 30.47
CA LEU A 44 11.69 -68.87 29.10
C LEU A 44 10.99 -67.51 29.10
N SER A 45 10.03 -67.31 30.01
CA SER A 45 9.34 -66.03 30.21
C SER A 45 10.30 -64.93 30.67
N THR A 46 11.23 -65.27 31.56
CA THR A 46 12.28 -64.34 32.02
C THR A 46 13.19 -63.89 30.88
N ARG A 47 13.57 -64.81 29.98
CA ARG A 47 14.42 -64.50 28.83
C ARG A 47 13.69 -63.63 27.80
N LEU A 48 12.45 -63.98 27.46
CA LEU A 48 11.63 -63.17 26.55
C LEU A 48 11.42 -61.75 27.10
N TYR A 49 11.19 -61.63 28.42
CA TYR A 49 11.09 -60.35 29.11
C TYR A 49 12.32 -59.49 28.95
N LEU A 50 13.52 -60.04 29.21
CA LEU A 50 14.75 -59.28 29.11
C LEU A 50 15.05 -58.85 27.67
N VAL A 51 14.81 -59.73 26.69
CA VAL A 51 15.03 -59.42 25.26
C VAL A 51 14.10 -58.31 24.78
N VAL A 52 12.79 -58.43 25.05
CA VAL A 52 11.81 -57.42 24.62
C VAL A 52 12.05 -56.08 25.32
N LEU A 53 12.42 -56.09 26.60
CA LEU A 53 12.76 -54.87 27.34
C LEU A 53 14.00 -54.18 26.73
N LEU A 54 15.07 -54.93 26.44
CA LEU A 54 16.29 -54.38 25.86
C LEU A 54 16.06 -53.79 24.46
N ILE A 55 15.31 -54.50 23.60
CA ILE A 55 14.96 -54.02 22.25
C ILE A 55 14.14 -52.74 22.35
N SER A 56 13.14 -52.70 23.24
CA SER A 56 12.26 -51.53 23.40
C SER A 56 13.03 -50.32 23.91
N VAL A 57 13.94 -50.50 24.88
CA VAL A 57 14.78 -49.41 25.38
C VAL A 57 15.73 -48.91 24.29
N PHE A 58 16.34 -49.82 23.51
CA PHE A 58 17.25 -49.46 22.43
C PHE A 58 16.57 -48.65 21.31
N THR A 59 15.40 -49.09 20.84
CA THR A 59 14.65 -48.39 19.79
C THR A 59 14.20 -47.00 20.22
N LEU A 60 13.74 -46.87 21.48
CA LEU A 60 13.41 -45.58 22.08
C LEU A 60 14.62 -44.64 22.13
N THR A 61 15.79 -45.13 22.59
CA THR A 61 17.01 -44.31 22.63
C THR A 61 17.47 -43.86 21.25
N LEU A 62 17.40 -44.74 20.25
CA LEU A 62 17.79 -44.43 18.87
C LEU A 62 16.86 -43.37 18.26
N TYR A 63 15.54 -43.53 18.43
CA TYR A 63 14.54 -42.57 17.96
C TYR A 63 14.74 -41.18 18.57
N THR A 64 15.00 -41.11 19.88
CA THR A 64 15.30 -39.85 20.56
C THR A 64 16.65 -39.24 20.16
N SER A 65 17.59 -40.03 19.64
CA SER A 65 18.92 -39.52 19.25
C SER A 65 18.96 -38.95 17.83
N ILE A 66 18.08 -39.38 16.94
CA ILE A 66 18.07 -38.99 15.51
C ILE A 66 17.27 -37.70 15.27
N ASN A 67 16.19 -37.49 16.02
CA ASN A 67 15.36 -36.29 15.86
C ASN A 67 15.97 -35.10 16.61
N GLY A 68 16.22 -33.99 15.91
CA GLY A 68 16.61 -32.72 16.51
C GLY A 68 15.41 -31.82 16.76
N LEU A 69 15.43 -31.02 17.83
CA LEU A 69 14.42 -30.00 18.07
C LEU A 69 14.86 -28.69 17.41
N ILE A 70 13.96 -28.07 16.64
CA ILE A 70 14.09 -26.67 16.27
C ILE A 70 13.87 -25.87 17.55
N LYS A 71 14.91 -25.22 18.05
CA LYS A 71 14.81 -24.32 19.20
C LYS A 71 14.74 -22.89 18.70
N GLU A 72 13.90 -22.13 19.37
CA GLU A 72 13.77 -20.70 19.21
C GLU A 72 14.63 -20.02 20.26
N LYS A 73 15.41 -19.00 19.86
CA LYS A 73 16.14 -18.15 20.79
C LYS A 73 15.69 -16.72 20.64
N ILE A 74 15.38 -16.11 21.79
CA ILE A 74 14.92 -14.74 21.91
C ILE A 74 16.07 -13.91 22.49
N VAL A 75 16.42 -12.82 21.81
CA VAL A 75 17.36 -11.81 22.29
C VAL A 75 16.58 -10.53 22.54
N HIS A 76 16.45 -10.12 23.80
CA HIS A 76 15.73 -8.91 24.17
C HIS A 76 16.60 -7.67 23.88
N SER A 77 15.96 -6.62 23.33
CA SER A 77 16.56 -5.30 23.06
C SER A 77 18.00 -5.35 22.51
N PRO A 78 18.23 -6.01 21.36
CA PRO A 78 19.57 -6.16 20.80
C PRO A 78 20.16 -4.79 20.41
N SER A 79 21.48 -4.65 20.55
CA SER A 79 22.20 -3.52 19.97
C SER A 79 22.35 -3.71 18.46
N LEU A 80 22.61 -2.62 17.73
CA LEU A 80 22.83 -2.66 16.29
C LEU A 80 23.92 -3.66 15.88
N ALA A 81 25.03 -3.71 16.63
CA ALA A 81 26.12 -4.66 16.37
C ALA A 81 25.68 -6.13 16.54
N VAL A 82 24.85 -6.41 17.56
CA VAL A 82 24.27 -7.75 17.78
C VAL A 82 23.32 -8.10 16.65
N TYR A 83 22.45 -7.17 16.24
CA TYR A 83 21.55 -7.37 15.10
C TYR A 83 22.32 -7.64 13.80
N LYS A 84 23.32 -6.81 13.45
CA LYS A 84 24.14 -7.01 12.22
C LYS A 84 24.81 -8.40 12.22
N LYS A 85 25.29 -8.86 13.37
CA LYS A 85 25.85 -10.21 13.52
C LYS A 85 24.79 -11.31 13.31
N LEU A 86 23.62 -11.16 13.92
CA LEU A 86 22.52 -12.14 13.78
C LEU A 86 21.97 -12.17 12.35
N GLN A 87 21.79 -11.02 11.71
CA GLN A 87 21.31 -10.91 10.32
C GLN A 87 22.26 -11.61 9.35
N LYS A 88 23.58 -11.51 9.58
CA LYS A 88 24.58 -12.21 8.78
C LYS A 88 24.57 -13.73 8.99
N GLN A 89 24.24 -14.19 10.21
CA GLN A 89 24.32 -15.61 10.57
C GLN A 89 23.00 -16.37 10.31
N TYR A 90 21.85 -15.69 10.43
CA TYR A 90 20.51 -16.27 10.32
C TYR A 90 19.58 -15.39 9.47
N PRO A 91 19.94 -15.04 8.21
CA PRO A 91 19.17 -14.09 7.41
C PRO A 91 17.72 -14.53 7.16
N ASP A 92 17.47 -15.84 7.01
CA ASP A 92 16.17 -16.37 6.60
C ASP A 92 15.19 -16.57 7.76
N THR A 93 15.68 -16.71 9.00
CA THR A 93 14.85 -17.04 10.17
C THR A 93 14.81 -15.94 11.23
N LEU A 94 15.62 -14.88 11.08
CA LEU A 94 15.67 -13.78 12.03
C LEU A 94 14.46 -12.85 11.88
N GLN A 95 13.73 -12.63 12.96
CA GLN A 95 12.60 -11.72 13.03
C GLN A 95 12.76 -10.78 14.21
N CYS A 96 12.73 -9.46 13.96
CA CYS A 96 12.97 -8.44 14.97
C CYS A 96 11.87 -7.37 14.93
N PRO A 97 10.79 -7.50 15.72
CA PRO A 97 9.74 -6.50 15.78
C PRO A 97 10.22 -5.15 16.33
N CYS A 98 9.83 -4.06 15.65
CA CYS A 98 10.06 -2.68 16.10
C CYS A 98 9.12 -2.30 17.25
N THR A 99 9.56 -1.39 18.13
CA THR A 99 8.69 -0.74 19.13
C THR A 99 7.72 0.25 18.49
N LYS A 100 8.16 0.98 17.46
CA LYS A 100 7.35 1.91 16.69
C LYS A 100 7.04 1.35 15.30
N LEU A 101 5.75 1.33 14.94
CA LEU A 101 5.29 0.89 13.62
C LEU A 101 5.46 1.96 12.52
N ALA A 102 5.55 3.23 12.91
CA ALA A 102 5.59 4.38 12.02
C ALA A 102 6.76 5.30 12.42
N ILE A 103 7.76 5.41 11.54
CA ILE A 103 8.97 6.21 11.79
C ILE A 103 9.06 7.32 10.72
N PRO A 104 8.94 8.60 11.10
CA PRO A 104 9.02 9.71 10.14
C PRO A 104 10.37 9.76 9.42
N TYR A 105 10.36 9.98 8.09
CA TYR A 105 11.58 10.04 7.28
C TYR A 105 12.59 11.08 7.78
N ARG A 106 12.13 12.24 8.29
CA ARG A 106 12.99 13.29 8.87
C ARG A 106 13.97 12.82 9.95
N THR A 107 13.68 11.68 10.58
CA THR A 107 14.52 11.15 11.66
C THR A 107 15.73 10.35 11.17
N PHE A 108 15.73 9.93 9.90
CA PHE A 108 16.78 9.06 9.35
C PHE A 108 17.10 9.29 7.86
N VAL A 109 16.44 10.22 7.18
CA VAL A 109 16.74 10.61 5.80
C VAL A 109 17.04 12.09 5.76
N ASN A 110 18.17 12.46 5.18
CA ASN A 110 18.53 13.83 4.85
C ASN A 110 18.31 14.03 3.34
N VAL A 111 17.57 15.08 2.95
CA VAL A 111 17.27 15.38 1.54
C VAL A 111 17.52 16.85 1.27
N ALA A 112 18.29 17.15 0.22
CA ALA A 112 18.58 18.51 -0.21
C ALA A 112 18.52 18.63 -1.76
N PRO A 113 17.70 19.53 -2.32
CA PRO A 113 17.63 19.74 -3.76
C PRO A 113 18.69 20.75 -4.23
N SER A 114 19.19 20.58 -5.45
CA SER A 114 19.89 21.60 -6.23
C SER A 114 19.07 22.00 -7.45
N PHE A 115 19.05 23.30 -7.75
CA PHE A 115 18.29 23.87 -8.85
C PHE A 115 19.22 24.40 -9.95
N HIS A 116 18.69 24.51 -11.16
CA HIS A 116 19.38 25.07 -12.31
C HIS A 116 19.80 26.51 -12.02
N GLN A 117 21.04 26.86 -12.37
CA GLN A 117 21.69 28.12 -12.03
C GLN A 117 20.91 29.39 -12.44
N VAL A 118 20.06 29.28 -13.46
CA VAL A 118 19.16 30.38 -13.88
C VAL A 118 18.22 30.84 -12.76
N CYS A 119 17.83 29.95 -11.84
CA CYS A 119 16.93 30.29 -10.74
C CYS A 119 17.62 31.03 -9.58
N SER A 120 18.92 31.33 -9.73
CA SER A 120 19.71 32.14 -8.80
C SER A 120 20.58 33.17 -9.53
N SER A 121 20.33 33.41 -10.82
CA SER A 121 21.14 34.31 -11.64
C SER A 121 20.55 35.71 -11.74
N ASP A 122 21.32 36.63 -12.32
CA ASP A 122 20.89 38.01 -12.54
C ASP A 122 19.70 38.11 -13.52
N PHE A 123 19.48 37.12 -14.39
CA PHE A 123 18.42 37.12 -15.41
C PHE A 123 17.00 36.97 -14.85
N ILE A 124 16.86 36.63 -13.56
CA ILE A 124 15.59 36.62 -12.83
C ILE A 124 15.49 37.75 -11.79
N SER A 125 16.50 38.61 -11.73
CA SER A 125 16.52 39.75 -10.80
C SER A 125 15.56 40.85 -11.24
N GLN A 126 15.01 41.60 -10.27
CA GLN A 126 14.18 42.76 -10.57
C GLN A 126 14.95 43.81 -11.38
N SER A 127 16.24 44.00 -11.11
CA SER A 127 17.09 44.93 -11.86
C SER A 127 17.20 44.59 -13.35
N TRP A 128 17.27 43.31 -13.71
CA TRP A 128 17.28 42.89 -15.12
C TRP A 128 15.91 43.06 -15.78
N ILE A 129 14.84 42.72 -15.07
CA ILE A 129 13.46 42.86 -15.57
C ILE A 129 13.14 44.33 -15.84
N ASP A 130 13.49 45.22 -14.89
CA ASP A 130 13.29 46.67 -15.03
C ASP A 130 14.15 47.25 -16.15
N PHE A 131 15.39 46.77 -16.31
CA PHE A 131 16.30 47.20 -17.37
C PHE A 131 15.76 46.87 -18.77
N THR A 132 15.24 45.65 -18.94
CA THR A 132 14.68 45.18 -20.22
C THR A 132 13.26 45.67 -20.46
N PHE A 133 12.63 46.33 -19.48
CA PHE A 133 11.32 46.93 -19.64
C PHE A 133 11.43 48.28 -20.34
N LYS A 134 10.74 48.43 -21.47
CA LYS A 134 10.67 49.69 -22.20
C LYS A 134 9.24 50.23 -22.16
N THR A 135 9.07 51.48 -21.75
CA THR A 135 7.78 52.18 -21.87
C THR A 135 7.46 52.42 -23.34
N ASN A 136 6.17 52.41 -23.71
CA ASN A 136 5.72 52.63 -25.10
C ASN A 136 6.20 51.54 -26.09
N THR A 137 6.38 50.30 -25.64
CA THR A 137 6.70 49.15 -26.50
C THR A 137 5.65 48.88 -27.57
N THR A 138 4.43 49.37 -27.43
CA THR A 138 3.37 49.29 -28.46
C THR A 138 3.72 50.04 -29.75
N PHE A 139 4.68 50.97 -29.72
CA PHE A 139 5.24 51.58 -30.93
C PHE A 139 6.31 50.71 -31.59
N ILE A 140 6.88 49.78 -30.82
CA ILE A 140 7.82 48.77 -31.34
C ILE A 140 6.96 47.67 -31.96
N TRP A 141 7.49 47.10 -33.04
CA TRP A 141 6.88 45.96 -33.68
C TRP A 141 6.57 44.85 -32.65
N PRO A 142 5.36 44.23 -32.63
CA PRO A 142 4.98 43.30 -31.57
C PRO A 142 5.91 42.11 -31.38
N MET A 143 6.62 41.72 -32.44
CA MET A 143 7.55 40.59 -32.42
C MET A 143 9.01 40.99 -32.26
N ASP A 144 9.30 42.27 -32.08
CA ASP A 144 10.61 42.69 -31.63
C ASP A 144 10.85 42.16 -30.22
N VAL A 145 12.01 41.57 -29.99
CA VAL A 145 12.34 40.97 -28.70
C VAL A 145 12.30 41.99 -27.55
N ARG A 146 12.53 43.28 -27.81
CA ARG A 146 12.41 44.36 -26.80
C ARG A 146 10.98 44.55 -26.29
N THR A 147 9.98 44.12 -27.05
CA THR A 147 8.57 44.15 -26.66
C THR A 147 8.26 43.08 -25.61
N SER A 148 8.91 41.92 -25.69
CA SER A 148 8.52 40.70 -24.95
C SER A 148 9.55 40.15 -23.96
N LEU A 149 10.81 40.59 -24.03
CA LEU A 149 11.91 40.06 -23.21
C LEU A 149 11.66 40.24 -21.70
N SER A 150 11.25 41.44 -21.27
CA SER A 150 10.96 41.71 -19.86
C SER A 150 9.86 40.81 -19.30
N ALA A 151 8.77 40.62 -20.06
CA ALA A 151 7.68 39.74 -19.68
C ALA A 151 8.11 38.26 -19.62
N MET A 152 8.95 37.81 -20.55
CA MET A 152 9.55 36.46 -20.52
C MET A 152 10.41 36.27 -19.27
N CYS A 153 11.31 37.21 -18.96
CA CYS A 153 12.17 37.14 -17.78
C CYS A 153 11.39 37.23 -16.47
N GLN A 154 10.33 38.04 -16.41
CA GLN A 154 9.43 38.11 -15.26
C GLN A 154 8.71 36.78 -15.03
N LEU A 155 8.23 36.12 -16.09
CA LEU A 155 7.65 34.79 -15.99
C LEU A 155 8.69 33.75 -15.58
N LEU A 156 9.90 33.80 -16.12
CA LEU A 156 11.01 32.93 -15.74
C LEU A 156 11.31 33.04 -14.23
N ALA A 157 11.37 34.26 -13.70
CA ALA A 157 11.54 34.51 -12.27
C ALA A 157 10.40 33.90 -11.44
N ALA A 158 9.15 34.11 -11.86
CA ALA A 158 7.97 33.57 -11.17
C ALA A 158 7.94 32.03 -11.16
N VAL A 159 8.29 31.37 -12.27
CA VAL A 159 8.32 29.90 -12.34
C VAL A 159 9.51 29.30 -11.58
N CYS A 160 10.67 29.97 -11.54
CA CYS A 160 11.79 29.59 -10.69
C CYS A 160 11.42 29.66 -9.21
N TYR A 161 10.84 30.78 -8.76
CA TYR A 161 10.36 30.93 -7.38
C TYR A 161 9.30 29.88 -7.03
N SER A 162 8.33 29.65 -7.92
CA SER A 162 7.28 28.66 -7.67
C SER A 162 7.84 27.24 -7.61
N SER A 163 8.77 26.88 -8.50
CA SER A 163 9.38 25.55 -8.54
C SER A 163 10.19 25.25 -7.28
N THR A 164 11.01 26.21 -6.84
CA THR A 164 11.80 26.09 -5.60
C THR A 164 10.92 25.95 -4.37
N LYS A 165 9.82 26.72 -4.30
CA LYS A 165 8.84 26.66 -3.21
C LYS A 165 8.10 25.32 -3.18
N ILE A 166 7.61 24.84 -4.32
CA ILE A 166 6.92 23.55 -4.45
C ILE A 166 7.80 22.41 -3.99
N ILE A 167 9.08 22.39 -4.41
CA ILE A 167 10.01 21.34 -4.00
C ILE A 167 10.30 21.40 -2.52
N SER A 168 10.54 22.60 -1.97
CA SER A 168 10.80 22.77 -0.54
C SER A 168 9.63 22.29 0.33
N ASP A 169 8.40 22.66 -0.04
CA ASP A 169 7.20 22.26 0.68
C ASP A 169 6.97 20.73 0.55
N THR A 170 7.18 20.16 -0.64
CA THR A 170 7.04 18.71 -0.88
C THR A 170 8.07 17.89 -0.10
N LEU A 171 9.33 18.34 -0.05
CA LEU A 171 10.36 17.65 0.71
C LEU A 171 10.10 17.74 2.22
N ASN A 172 9.52 18.84 2.70
CA ASN A 172 9.06 18.96 4.08
C ASN A 172 7.90 17.99 4.37
N ASP A 173 6.94 17.85 3.45
CA ASP A 173 5.85 16.87 3.57
C ASP A 173 6.38 15.43 3.57
N PHE A 174 7.26 15.09 2.63
CA PHE A 174 7.95 13.80 2.58
C PHE A 174 8.66 13.50 3.90
N SER A 175 9.37 14.47 4.45
CA SER A 175 10.09 14.36 5.71
C SER A 175 9.16 14.03 6.90
N ASN A 176 7.90 14.47 6.84
CA ASN A 176 6.88 14.17 7.85
C ASN A 176 6.14 12.85 7.60
N LEU A 177 6.25 12.25 6.41
CA LEU A 177 5.65 10.95 6.12
C LEU A 177 6.33 9.84 6.96
N PRO A 178 5.57 8.92 7.55
CA PRO A 178 6.13 7.78 8.25
C PRO A 178 6.46 6.62 7.31
N LEU A 179 7.65 6.05 7.45
CA LEU A 179 7.94 4.70 7.00
C LEU A 179 7.21 3.72 7.93
N ILE A 180 6.28 2.93 7.37
CA ILE A 180 5.50 1.95 8.14
C ILE A 180 6.13 0.57 7.99
N ASN A 181 6.61 0.00 9.09
CA ASN A 181 7.06 -1.38 9.13
C ASN A 181 6.93 -1.99 10.52
N SER A 182 6.57 -3.26 10.60
CA SER A 182 6.46 -3.99 11.87
C SER A 182 7.78 -4.61 12.33
N MET A 183 8.72 -4.82 11.41
CA MET A 183 10.03 -5.45 11.65
C MET A 183 11.17 -4.48 11.35
N ILE A 184 12.38 -4.78 11.81
CA ILE A 184 13.58 -4.10 11.29
C ILE A 184 13.74 -4.44 9.80
N LEU A 185 13.98 -3.42 8.98
CA LEU A 185 14.43 -3.61 7.61
C LEU A 185 15.96 -3.78 7.57
N PRO A 186 16.46 -4.74 6.77
CA PRO A 186 17.86 -4.76 6.34
C PRO A 186 18.28 -3.43 5.70
N GLU A 187 19.57 -3.09 5.81
CA GLU A 187 20.13 -1.80 5.41
C GLU A 187 19.98 -1.53 3.91
N ASP A 188 20.25 -2.53 3.08
CA ASP A 188 20.03 -2.52 1.63
C ASP A 188 18.55 -2.33 1.26
N ILE A 189 17.64 -3.02 1.95
CA ILE A 189 16.19 -2.90 1.71
C ILE A 189 15.67 -1.52 2.15
N LEU A 190 16.19 -0.98 3.25
CA LEU A 190 15.83 0.37 3.70
C LEU A 190 16.22 1.41 2.66
N LEU A 191 17.46 1.36 2.15
CA LEU A 191 17.99 2.27 1.12
C LEU A 191 17.13 2.24 -0.16
N ILE A 192 16.76 1.06 -0.64
CA ILE A 192 15.91 0.92 -1.83
C ILE A 192 14.53 1.52 -1.57
N LYS A 193 13.93 1.22 -0.40
CA LYS A 193 12.61 1.75 -0.04
C LYS A 193 12.60 3.27 0.13
N THR A 194 13.63 3.86 0.73
CA THR A 194 13.73 5.32 0.89
C THR A 194 13.89 6.02 -0.44
N SER A 195 14.82 5.55 -1.30
CA SER A 195 15.01 6.11 -2.64
C SER A 195 13.74 6.01 -3.46
N THR A 196 13.11 4.82 -3.50
CA THR A 196 11.88 4.62 -4.28
C THR A 196 10.73 5.50 -3.77
N ALA A 197 10.58 5.67 -2.46
CA ALA A 197 9.55 6.54 -1.90
C ALA A 197 9.79 8.02 -2.25
N LEU A 198 11.04 8.47 -2.21
CA LEU A 198 11.43 9.82 -2.61
C LEU A 198 11.21 10.03 -4.11
N ASP A 199 11.66 9.11 -4.95
CA ASP A 199 11.51 9.17 -6.41
C ASP A 199 10.03 9.23 -6.82
N LEU A 200 9.19 8.40 -6.19
CA LEU A 200 7.74 8.45 -6.39
C LEU A 200 7.14 9.79 -5.96
N THR A 201 7.60 10.35 -4.84
CA THR A 201 7.12 11.65 -4.36
C THR A 201 7.46 12.76 -5.34
N ILE A 202 8.68 12.78 -5.87
CA ILE A 202 9.14 13.78 -6.85
C ILE A 202 8.42 13.60 -8.20
N GLN A 203 8.21 12.36 -8.64
CA GLN A 203 7.44 12.08 -9.86
C GLN A 203 5.99 12.57 -9.78
N MET A 204 5.35 12.52 -8.61
CA MET A 204 3.96 12.98 -8.44
C MET A 204 3.80 14.49 -8.61
N ILE A 205 4.82 15.28 -8.23
CA ILE A 205 4.77 16.75 -8.34
C ILE A 205 5.32 17.24 -9.68
N SER A 206 6.23 16.48 -10.29
CA SER A 206 6.74 16.73 -11.64
C SER A 206 5.55 16.74 -12.62
N ASN A 207 5.51 17.75 -13.50
CA ASN A 207 4.39 18.09 -14.39
C ASN A 207 3.16 18.79 -13.78
N SER A 208 2.95 18.86 -12.46
CA SER A 208 1.76 19.49 -11.88
C SER A 208 1.66 21.01 -12.19
N PRO A 209 2.74 21.80 -12.04
CA PRO A 209 2.71 23.22 -12.41
C PRO A 209 2.52 23.45 -13.90
N MET A 210 3.13 22.61 -14.73
CA MET A 210 2.97 22.69 -16.19
C MET A 210 1.52 22.44 -16.60
N LYS A 211 0.80 21.52 -15.95
CA LYS A 211 -0.63 21.29 -16.18
C LYS A 211 -1.48 22.52 -15.86
N LEU A 212 -1.20 23.21 -14.75
CA LEU A 212 -1.92 24.44 -14.40
C LEU A 212 -1.63 25.56 -15.40
N LEU A 213 -0.35 25.77 -15.76
CA LEU A 213 0.07 26.80 -16.71
C LEU A 213 -0.53 26.55 -18.10
N THR A 214 -0.46 25.32 -18.60
CA THR A 214 -1.06 24.94 -19.89
C THR A 214 -2.59 25.02 -19.87
N THR A 215 -3.23 24.70 -18.75
CA THR A 215 -4.69 24.89 -18.59
C THR A 215 -5.04 26.37 -18.64
N PHE A 216 -4.31 27.20 -17.89
CA PHE A 216 -4.54 28.64 -17.87
C PHE A 216 -4.31 29.26 -19.24
N GLU A 217 -3.27 28.84 -19.95
CA GLU A 217 -2.95 29.23 -21.32
C GLU A 217 -4.09 28.87 -22.28
N LYS A 218 -4.51 27.60 -22.32
CA LYS A 218 -5.63 27.14 -23.16
C LYS A 218 -6.91 27.92 -22.90
N ILE A 219 -7.26 28.15 -21.62
CA ILE A 219 -8.46 28.90 -21.26
C ILE A 219 -8.31 30.38 -21.63
N SER A 220 -7.15 30.98 -21.41
CA SER A 220 -6.88 32.38 -21.75
C SER A 220 -6.97 32.62 -23.26
N THR A 221 -6.32 31.76 -24.05
CA THR A 221 -6.37 31.78 -25.52
C THR A 221 -7.79 31.53 -26.01
N ALA A 222 -8.50 30.55 -25.44
CA ALA A 222 -9.90 30.29 -25.79
C ALA A 222 -10.85 31.45 -25.46
N ASN A 223 -10.61 32.19 -24.37
CA ASN A 223 -11.36 33.40 -24.04
C ASN A 223 -10.92 34.63 -24.86
N GLY A 224 -9.90 34.50 -25.69
CA GLY A 224 -9.36 35.58 -26.50
C GLY A 224 -8.77 36.70 -25.66
N LEU A 225 -8.17 36.40 -24.49
CA LEU A 225 -7.59 37.45 -23.63
C LEU A 225 -6.47 38.18 -24.38
N ALA A 226 -6.54 39.51 -24.43
CA ALA A 226 -5.55 40.35 -25.09
C ALA A 226 -4.34 40.58 -24.15
N THR A 227 -3.14 40.40 -24.69
CA THR A 227 -1.91 40.73 -23.97
C THR A 227 -1.63 42.23 -24.04
N GLY A 228 -1.07 42.80 -22.97
CA GLY A 228 -0.60 44.19 -22.98
C GLY A 228 0.60 44.45 -23.90
N LEU A 229 1.22 43.39 -24.43
CA LEU A 229 2.34 43.46 -25.37
C LEU A 229 1.89 43.57 -26.84
N SER A 230 0.59 43.42 -27.08
CA SER A 230 0.01 43.37 -28.42
C SER A 230 0.55 42.26 -29.33
N THR A 231 1.04 41.16 -28.76
CA THR A 231 1.59 40.00 -29.49
C THR A 231 0.51 39.08 -30.08
N ASN A 232 -0.71 39.10 -29.51
CA ASN A 232 -1.85 38.33 -29.99
C ASN A 232 -3.01 39.18 -30.53
N TYR A 233 -3.20 40.40 -30.02
CA TYR A 233 -4.16 41.37 -30.53
C TYR A 233 -3.52 42.76 -30.60
N VAL A 234 -3.77 43.48 -31.68
CA VAL A 234 -3.39 44.89 -31.86
C VAL A 234 -4.65 45.75 -32.01
N LEU A 235 -4.61 47.00 -31.57
CA LEU A 235 -5.70 47.94 -31.83
C LEU A 235 -5.47 48.61 -33.19
N ARG A 236 -6.40 48.40 -34.11
CA ARG A 236 -6.36 48.97 -35.46
C ARG A 236 -7.29 50.17 -35.58
N THR A 237 -6.75 51.30 -36.03
CA THR A 237 -7.53 52.50 -36.38
C THR A 237 -7.96 52.45 -37.84
N PHE A 238 -9.23 52.78 -38.12
CA PHE A 238 -9.75 52.89 -39.48
C PHE A 238 -10.08 54.34 -39.84
N ASN A 239 -9.64 54.71 -41.04
CA ASN A 239 -9.98 55.96 -41.71
C ASN A 239 -10.73 55.60 -43.00
N TYR A 240 -11.97 56.08 -43.16
CA TYR A 240 -12.70 55.92 -44.41
C TYR A 240 -12.12 56.76 -45.56
N ARG A 241 -11.27 57.75 -45.24
CA ARG A 241 -10.56 58.59 -46.21
C ARG A 241 -9.05 58.50 -45.97
N PRO A 242 -8.22 58.30 -47.00
CA PRO A 242 -6.77 58.41 -46.87
C PRO A 242 -6.39 59.76 -46.23
N GLY A 243 -5.60 59.74 -45.16
CA GLY A 243 -5.19 60.94 -44.42
C GLY A 243 -6.24 61.58 -43.48
N GLY A 244 -7.42 60.96 -43.30
CA GLY A 244 -8.47 61.44 -42.38
C GLY A 244 -8.20 61.14 -40.91
N LYS A 245 -9.01 61.73 -40.00
CA LYS A 245 -9.03 61.38 -38.57
C LYS A 245 -9.57 59.96 -38.36
N ALA A 246 -9.03 59.23 -37.37
CA ALA A 246 -9.50 57.91 -36.95
C ALA A 246 -10.99 57.96 -36.58
N GLN A 247 -11.83 57.23 -37.33
CA GLN A 247 -13.28 57.17 -37.11
C GLN A 247 -13.72 55.91 -36.37
N SER A 248 -12.92 54.84 -36.38
CA SER A 248 -13.16 53.67 -35.54
C SER A 248 -11.86 52.97 -35.12
N VAL A 249 -11.88 52.34 -33.95
CA VAL A 249 -10.79 51.48 -33.47
C VAL A 249 -11.37 50.11 -33.17
N ILE A 250 -10.74 49.07 -33.71
CA ILE A 250 -11.14 47.68 -33.46
C ILE A 250 -9.92 46.84 -33.13
N PRO A 251 -10.04 45.86 -32.21
CA PRO A 251 -9.02 44.84 -32.05
C PRO A 251 -8.89 44.00 -33.32
N ALA A 252 -7.66 43.78 -33.78
CA ALA A 252 -7.33 42.87 -34.86
C ALA A 252 -6.45 41.75 -34.30
N VAL A 253 -6.73 40.51 -34.72
CA VAL A 253 -5.88 39.36 -34.40
C VAL A 253 -4.56 39.51 -35.13
N VAL A 254 -3.48 39.29 -34.39
CA VAL A 254 -2.16 39.33 -34.99
C VAL A 254 -1.91 38.07 -35.83
N ARG A 255 -1.43 38.29 -37.06
CA ARG A 255 -1.12 37.27 -38.05
C ARG A 255 0.29 37.45 -38.60
N TYR A 256 0.92 36.34 -38.95
CA TYR A 256 2.29 36.29 -39.46
C TYR A 256 2.37 35.45 -40.72
N ILE A 257 3.15 35.91 -41.69
CA ILE A 257 3.66 35.06 -42.77
C ILE A 257 5.10 34.78 -42.42
N THR A 258 5.44 33.51 -42.19
CA THR A 258 6.82 33.11 -41.86
C THR A 258 7.71 33.17 -43.10
N GLN A 259 9.01 33.41 -42.88
CA GLN A 259 9.98 33.53 -43.97
C GLN A 259 10.00 32.24 -44.80
N GLY A 260 9.78 32.36 -46.11
CA GLY A 260 9.72 31.22 -47.04
C GLY A 260 8.39 30.45 -47.03
N SER A 261 7.39 30.90 -46.28
CA SER A 261 6.02 30.36 -46.33
C SER A 261 5.05 31.34 -47.01
N ASN A 262 4.01 30.78 -47.62
CA ASN A 262 2.85 31.52 -48.12
C ASN A 262 1.62 31.38 -47.21
N THR A 263 1.72 30.62 -46.12
CA THR A 263 0.62 30.41 -45.17
C THR A 263 0.69 31.43 -44.04
N THR A 264 -0.47 31.98 -43.66
CA THR A 264 -0.58 32.87 -42.50
C THR A 264 -0.79 32.06 -41.22
N CYS A 265 -0.02 32.39 -40.18
CA CYS A 265 -0.21 31.94 -38.80
C CYS A 265 -0.96 33.02 -38.05
N ALA A 266 -2.13 32.75 -37.47
CA ALA A 266 -2.94 33.66 -36.69
C ALA A 266 -2.92 33.28 -35.20
N CYS A 267 -2.49 34.19 -34.34
CA CYS A 267 -2.31 33.90 -32.91
C CYS A 267 -3.57 33.42 -32.20
N MET A 268 -4.73 33.96 -32.55
CA MET A 268 -6.00 33.50 -31.98
C MET A 268 -6.38 32.11 -32.48
N GLN A 269 -5.97 31.73 -33.70
CA GLN A 269 -6.34 30.47 -34.33
C GLN A 269 -5.38 29.34 -33.99
N GLU A 270 -4.06 29.50 -34.14
CA GLU A 270 -3.15 28.42 -33.75
C GLU A 270 -2.83 28.42 -32.24
N GLY A 271 -2.99 29.57 -31.57
CA GLY A 271 -2.59 29.75 -30.17
C GLY A 271 -1.08 29.94 -29.97
N THR A 272 -0.29 29.59 -30.99
CA THR A 272 1.16 29.74 -31.06
C THR A 272 1.57 30.03 -32.50
N CYS A 273 2.46 30.99 -32.67
CA CYS A 273 3.11 31.40 -33.91
C CYS A 273 4.59 31.71 -33.60
N PRO A 274 5.41 30.69 -33.35
CA PRO A 274 6.77 30.89 -32.87
C PRO A 274 7.65 31.39 -34.01
N ILE A 275 8.39 32.49 -33.75
CA ILE A 275 9.40 33.01 -34.68
C ILE A 275 10.69 33.37 -33.93
N PRO A 276 11.86 33.38 -34.60
CA PRO A 276 13.11 33.74 -33.97
C PRO A 276 13.08 35.16 -33.38
N GLY A 277 13.45 35.29 -32.10
CA GLY A 277 13.51 36.58 -31.42
C GLY A 277 14.62 37.44 -32.02
N SER A 278 14.22 38.58 -32.59
CA SER A 278 15.14 39.45 -33.32
C SER A 278 14.86 40.92 -33.00
N PHE A 279 15.85 41.76 -33.29
CA PHE A 279 15.72 43.22 -33.26
C PHE A 279 15.33 43.73 -34.64
N TYR A 280 14.31 44.57 -34.69
CA TYR A 280 13.79 45.17 -35.92
C TYR A 280 13.96 46.69 -35.90
N LEU A 281 14.13 47.28 -37.08
CA LEU A 281 14.22 48.74 -37.24
C LEU A 281 12.83 49.37 -37.11
N HIS A 282 12.77 50.57 -36.52
CA HIS A 282 11.59 51.08 -35.81
C HIS A 282 10.44 51.63 -36.68
N ASP A 283 10.50 51.54 -38.01
CA ASP A 283 9.69 52.44 -38.87
C ASP A 283 8.58 51.78 -39.69
N MET A 284 8.05 50.61 -39.28
CA MET A 284 6.98 49.95 -40.04
C MET A 284 5.64 50.02 -39.32
N TRP A 285 4.82 50.98 -39.73
CA TRP A 285 3.44 51.19 -39.28
C TRP A 285 2.48 50.19 -39.94
N GLU A 286 2.70 48.89 -39.76
CA GLU A 286 1.79 47.89 -40.32
C GLU A 286 0.52 47.79 -39.45
N THR A 287 -0.42 48.69 -39.73
CA THR A 287 -1.69 48.86 -38.99
C THR A 287 -2.70 47.74 -39.25
N SER A 288 -2.41 46.78 -40.15
CA SER A 288 -3.34 45.73 -40.57
C SER A 288 -3.40 44.53 -39.60
N GLY A 289 -2.46 44.41 -38.66
CA GLY A 289 -2.30 43.22 -37.81
C GLY A 289 -1.84 41.98 -38.58
N LEU A 290 -1.44 42.12 -39.84
CA LEU A 290 -0.78 41.09 -40.64
C LEU A 290 0.67 41.52 -40.84
N TYR A 291 1.60 40.67 -40.46
CA TYR A 291 3.04 40.94 -40.54
C TYR A 291 3.73 39.94 -41.46
N ASP A 292 4.39 40.44 -42.51
CA ASP A 292 5.03 39.61 -43.54
C ASP A 292 6.55 39.56 -43.39
N LEU A 293 7.07 38.46 -42.81
CA LEU A 293 8.52 38.27 -42.61
C LEU A 293 9.30 38.09 -43.92
N ASN A 294 8.63 37.92 -45.07
CA ASN A 294 9.32 37.97 -46.36
C ASN A 294 9.68 39.40 -46.78
N LYS A 295 9.01 40.40 -46.21
CA LYS A 295 9.24 41.84 -46.48
C LYS A 295 10.04 42.52 -45.39
N ILE A 296 10.01 41.96 -44.18
CA ILE A 296 10.60 42.53 -42.98
C ILE A 296 11.94 41.83 -42.68
N ILE A 297 13.05 42.57 -42.79
CA ILE A 297 14.39 42.04 -42.55
C ILE A 297 14.80 42.33 -41.09
N PRO A 298 15.15 41.31 -40.28
CA PRO A 298 15.69 41.51 -38.94
C PRO A 298 17.10 42.10 -39.01
N ASN A 299 17.46 42.97 -38.05
CA ASN A 299 18.83 43.49 -37.94
C ASN A 299 19.77 42.43 -37.34
N GLN A 300 19.36 41.83 -36.23
CA GLN A 300 20.09 40.79 -35.51
C GLN A 300 19.11 39.82 -34.87
N THR A 301 19.43 38.53 -34.85
CA THR A 301 18.63 37.47 -34.25
C THR A 301 19.34 36.90 -33.03
N LEU A 302 18.60 36.67 -31.95
CA LEU A 302 19.11 36.13 -30.70
C LEU A 302 18.96 34.61 -30.69
N SER A 303 20.08 33.90 -30.51
CA SER A 303 20.04 32.44 -30.40
C SER A 303 19.23 31.98 -29.19
N GLY A 304 18.35 31.02 -29.39
CA GLY A 304 17.54 30.43 -28.33
C GLY A 304 16.37 31.28 -27.83
N ILE A 305 16.23 32.54 -28.25
CA ILE A 305 15.05 33.34 -27.89
C ILE A 305 14.01 33.24 -29.00
N VAL A 306 12.77 32.96 -28.63
CA VAL A 306 11.62 32.84 -29.54
C VAL A 306 10.57 33.86 -29.13
N VAL A 307 9.96 34.55 -30.09
CA VAL A 307 8.78 35.38 -29.84
C VAL A 307 7.54 34.65 -30.34
N ASP A 308 6.45 34.77 -29.60
CA ASP A 308 5.20 34.03 -29.80
C ASP A 308 4.00 34.87 -29.31
N CYS A 309 2.79 34.36 -29.50
CA CYS A 309 1.52 35.03 -29.27
C CYS A 309 1.29 35.50 -27.84
N THR A 310 1.84 34.80 -26.84
CA THR A 310 1.70 35.18 -25.43
C THR A 310 3.04 35.08 -24.71
N PRO A 311 3.27 35.86 -23.64
CA PRO A 311 4.48 35.77 -22.82
C PRO A 311 4.79 34.35 -22.33
N LEU A 312 3.75 33.55 -22.06
CA LEU A 312 3.92 32.18 -21.62
C LEU A 312 4.40 31.26 -22.75
N GLN A 313 3.90 31.44 -23.97
CA GLN A 313 4.39 30.70 -25.14
C GLN A 313 5.81 31.12 -25.53
N ILE A 314 6.12 32.42 -25.42
CA ILE A 314 7.48 32.98 -25.56
C ILE A 314 8.44 32.24 -24.63
N LEU A 315 8.08 32.13 -23.34
CA LEU A 315 8.88 31.40 -22.36
C LEU A 315 9.02 29.92 -22.74
N PHE A 316 7.92 29.25 -23.09
CA PHE A 316 7.93 27.81 -23.39
C PHE A 316 8.74 27.44 -24.63
N ALA A 317 8.70 28.28 -25.67
CA ALA A 317 9.40 28.04 -26.92
C ALA A 317 10.89 28.42 -26.86
N SER A 318 11.27 29.33 -25.97
CA SER A 318 12.66 29.76 -25.80
C SER A 318 13.54 28.76 -25.04
N SER A 319 14.85 28.86 -25.23
CA SER A 319 15.92 28.19 -24.47
C SER A 319 16.78 29.22 -23.72
N LEU A 320 17.79 28.76 -22.99
CA LEU A 320 18.70 29.63 -22.24
C LEU A 320 19.99 29.95 -23.01
N GLU A 321 20.10 29.56 -24.29
CA GLU A 321 21.33 29.63 -25.08
C GLU A 321 21.97 31.03 -25.07
N CYS A 322 21.18 32.09 -25.29
CA CYS A 322 21.67 33.46 -25.25
C CYS A 322 22.31 33.82 -23.89
N PHE A 323 21.76 33.34 -22.78
CA PHE A 323 22.23 33.69 -21.43
C PHE A 323 23.53 33.00 -21.05
N TYR A 324 23.99 32.01 -21.82
CA TYR A 324 25.30 31.38 -21.70
C TYR A 324 26.36 32.02 -22.61
N ASN A 325 25.98 33.00 -23.44
CA ASN A 325 26.84 33.60 -24.46
C ASN A 325 27.00 35.11 -24.23
N GLN A 326 28.22 35.54 -23.87
CA GLN A 326 28.53 36.95 -23.61
C GLN A 326 28.17 37.86 -24.78
N SER A 327 28.51 37.49 -26.01
CA SER A 327 28.21 38.29 -27.20
C SER A 327 26.70 38.48 -27.41
N CYS A 328 25.88 37.49 -27.02
CA CYS A 328 24.43 37.58 -27.12
C CYS A 328 23.84 38.53 -26.08
N VAL A 329 24.33 38.47 -24.83
CA VAL A 329 23.93 39.38 -23.77
C VAL A 329 24.40 40.81 -24.06
N ASP A 330 25.63 41.00 -24.54
CA ASP A 330 26.17 42.30 -24.94
C ASP A 330 25.32 42.93 -26.06
N LEU A 331 24.84 42.12 -27.00
CA LEU A 331 23.92 42.57 -28.04
C LEU A 331 22.61 43.10 -27.43
N ILE A 332 22.02 42.42 -26.44
CA ILE A 332 20.83 42.92 -25.73
C ILE A 332 21.16 44.24 -25.02
N LEU A 333 22.27 44.30 -24.27
CA LEU A 333 22.68 45.49 -23.54
C LEU A 333 22.88 46.70 -24.46
N SER A 334 23.44 46.49 -25.66
CA SER A 334 23.68 47.56 -26.64
C SER A 334 22.41 48.25 -27.16
N MET A 335 21.23 47.63 -26.98
CA MET A 335 19.95 48.15 -27.46
C MET A 335 19.27 49.12 -26.49
N TYR A 336 19.83 49.29 -25.29
CA TYR A 336 19.31 50.17 -24.26
C TYR A 336 20.32 51.27 -23.93
N SER A 337 19.82 52.46 -23.58
CA SER A 337 20.67 53.63 -23.29
C SER A 337 21.28 53.61 -21.89
N GLN A 338 20.84 52.71 -21.02
CA GLN A 338 21.33 52.56 -19.65
C GLN A 338 22.35 51.41 -19.61
N SER A 339 23.22 51.41 -18.61
CA SER A 339 24.16 50.31 -18.35
C SER A 339 23.77 49.55 -17.09
N ILE A 340 23.82 48.23 -17.14
CA ILE A 340 23.65 47.34 -15.99
C ILE A 340 24.78 46.32 -16.00
N ASN A 341 25.25 45.91 -14.81
CA ASN A 341 26.23 44.84 -14.68
C ASN A 341 25.48 43.52 -14.48
N ILE A 342 25.60 42.61 -15.44
CA ILE A 342 24.93 41.31 -15.46
C ILE A 342 25.97 40.23 -15.75
N SER A 343 25.94 39.17 -14.96
CA SER A 343 26.77 37.98 -15.20
C SER A 343 26.05 36.96 -16.08
N ILE A 344 26.76 36.44 -17.07
CA ILE A 344 26.26 35.30 -17.88
C ILE A 344 26.19 34.03 -17.03
N LEU A 345 25.37 33.08 -17.48
CA LEU A 345 25.34 31.74 -16.91
C LEU A 345 26.66 31.01 -17.17
N ASN A 346 27.10 30.23 -16.18
CA ASN A 346 28.40 29.56 -16.22
C ASN A 346 28.29 28.17 -16.87
N GLN A 347 28.91 27.99 -18.03
CA GLN A 347 28.94 26.70 -18.75
C GLN A 347 29.72 25.59 -18.03
N VAL A 348 30.57 25.94 -17.05
CA VAL A 348 31.38 24.97 -16.29
C VAL A 348 30.58 24.33 -15.16
N VAL A 349 29.50 24.95 -14.70
CA VAL A 349 28.62 24.36 -13.69
C VAL A 349 27.89 23.17 -14.33
N PRO A 350 28.02 21.95 -13.80
CA PRO A 350 27.39 20.78 -14.39
C PRO A 350 25.87 20.94 -14.33
N SER A 351 25.24 20.82 -15.50
CA SER A 351 23.80 20.76 -15.65
C SER A 351 23.42 19.48 -16.37
N ARG A 352 22.32 18.85 -15.97
CA ARG A 352 21.75 17.72 -16.72
C ARG A 352 21.01 18.16 -17.99
N PHE A 353 20.83 19.46 -18.18
CA PHE A 353 20.15 20.03 -19.33
C PHE A 353 21.16 20.63 -20.32
N MET A 354 20.94 20.38 -21.61
CA MET A 354 21.70 21.07 -22.66
C MET A 354 21.28 22.54 -22.72
N THR A 355 22.16 23.43 -23.17
CA THR A 355 21.85 24.87 -23.32
C THR A 355 20.73 25.15 -24.32
N THR A 356 20.52 24.24 -25.28
CA THR A 356 19.43 24.27 -26.27
C THR A 356 18.10 23.72 -25.75
N THR A 357 18.06 23.20 -24.52
CA THR A 357 16.82 22.68 -23.93
C THR A 357 15.80 23.81 -23.77
N ASN A 358 14.59 23.61 -24.28
CA ASN A 358 13.51 24.57 -24.09
C ASN A 358 13.20 24.77 -22.60
N ILE A 359 12.91 26.01 -22.22
CA ILE A 359 12.55 26.35 -20.84
C ILE A 359 11.30 25.60 -20.38
N LYS A 360 10.39 25.26 -21.31
CA LYS A 360 9.26 24.35 -21.03
C LYS A 360 9.72 23.05 -20.35
N SER A 361 10.75 22.39 -20.87
CA SER A 361 11.27 21.14 -20.31
C SER A 361 11.99 21.34 -18.98
N LEU A 362 12.60 22.52 -18.76
CA LEU A 362 13.13 22.90 -17.44
C LEU A 362 11.99 23.03 -16.41
N ILE A 363 10.89 23.70 -16.76
CA ILE A 363 9.70 23.87 -15.90
C ILE A 363 9.03 22.53 -15.60
N GLU A 364 8.89 21.63 -16.59
CA GLU A 364 8.36 20.27 -16.38
C GLU A 364 9.14 19.51 -15.31
N ASN A 365 10.44 19.76 -15.26
CA ASN A 365 11.39 19.21 -14.30
C ASN A 365 11.62 20.09 -13.06
N LEU A 366 10.82 21.14 -12.86
CA LEU A 366 10.91 22.08 -11.73
C LEU A 366 12.31 22.71 -11.56
N PHE A 367 13.06 22.82 -12.65
CA PHE A 367 14.45 23.27 -12.67
C PHE A 367 15.38 22.44 -11.75
N ILE A 368 15.04 21.21 -11.39
CA ILE A 368 15.86 20.38 -10.51
C ILE A 368 17.05 19.85 -11.30
N GLU A 369 18.26 20.05 -10.78
CA GLU A 369 19.49 19.43 -11.29
C GLU A 369 19.73 18.08 -10.63
N GLN A 370 19.74 18.06 -9.30
CA GLN A 370 19.95 16.85 -8.52
C GLN A 370 19.20 16.94 -7.18
N ILE A 371 18.86 15.79 -6.62
CA ILE A 371 18.38 15.67 -5.24
C ILE A 371 19.39 14.82 -4.49
N PHE A 372 20.10 15.43 -3.55
CA PHE A 372 20.98 14.71 -2.64
C PHE A 372 20.11 14.01 -1.60
N ASN A 373 20.26 12.70 -1.48
CA ASN A 373 19.61 11.91 -0.44
C ASN A 373 20.66 11.10 0.33
N GLU A 374 20.52 11.08 1.65
CA GLU A 374 21.38 10.28 2.53
C GLU A 374 20.50 9.59 3.57
N THR A 375 20.54 8.26 3.60
CA THR A 375 19.79 7.46 4.57
C THR A 375 20.72 7.00 5.68
N LEU A 376 20.44 7.44 6.91
CA LEU A 376 21.23 7.14 8.10
C LEU A 376 20.65 5.91 8.82
N TYR A 377 21.18 4.72 8.50
CA TYR A 377 20.69 3.45 9.05
C TYR A 377 20.72 3.39 10.59
N ASP A 378 21.76 3.95 11.21
CA ASP A 378 21.91 3.97 12.67
C ASP A 378 20.78 4.75 13.35
N SER A 379 20.36 5.87 12.74
CA SER A 379 19.24 6.68 13.20
C SER A 379 17.92 5.93 13.05
N TYR A 380 17.71 5.26 11.92
CA TYR A 380 16.56 4.39 11.69
C TYR A 380 16.48 3.26 12.73
N TYR A 381 17.58 2.55 12.98
CA TYR A 381 17.63 1.45 13.94
C TYR A 381 17.29 1.92 15.36
N LYS A 382 17.82 3.09 15.77
CA LYS A 382 17.49 3.72 17.07
C LYS A 382 16.01 4.09 17.18
N GLN A 383 15.36 4.53 16.11
CA GLN A 383 13.93 4.84 16.12
C GLN A 383 13.04 3.59 16.12
N CYS A 384 13.43 2.55 15.37
CA CYS A 384 12.72 1.27 15.39
C CYS A 384 12.84 0.59 16.75
N ALA A 385 14.02 0.68 17.40
CA ALA A 385 14.33 0.15 18.73
C ALA A 385 13.70 -1.25 18.94
N PRO A 386 14.31 -2.33 18.45
CA PRO A 386 13.69 -3.64 18.45
C PRO A 386 13.34 -4.12 19.87
N ILE A 387 12.13 -4.64 20.04
CA ILE A 387 11.67 -5.17 21.34
C ILE A 387 12.48 -6.41 21.70
N HIS A 388 12.58 -7.32 20.73
CA HIS A 388 13.34 -8.55 20.80
C HIS A 388 13.63 -9.03 19.37
N CYS A 389 14.60 -9.94 19.22
CA CYS A 389 14.83 -10.67 17.98
C CYS A 389 14.68 -12.16 18.25
N ILE A 390 14.00 -12.84 17.33
CA ILE A 390 13.73 -14.28 17.36
C ILE A 390 14.45 -14.92 16.19
N TYR A 391 15.15 -16.02 16.44
CA TYR A 391 15.68 -16.86 15.36
C TYR A 391 15.64 -18.33 15.76
N THR A 392 15.54 -19.20 14.76
CA THR A 392 15.49 -20.65 14.95
C THR A 392 16.80 -21.31 14.59
N TYR A 393 17.19 -22.32 15.38
CA TYR A 393 18.37 -23.15 15.14
C TYR A 393 18.12 -24.59 15.60
N SER A 394 18.79 -25.55 14.96
CA SER A 394 18.65 -26.97 15.31
C SER A 394 19.52 -27.34 16.51
N ASN A 395 18.93 -27.98 17.52
CA ASN A 395 19.66 -28.43 18.71
C ASN A 395 19.28 -29.87 19.11
N LYS A 396 20.22 -30.59 19.73
CA LYS A 396 20.02 -31.96 20.23
C LYS A 396 19.27 -31.94 21.57
N PHE A 397 18.62 -33.06 21.92
CA PHE A 397 17.91 -33.21 23.20
C PHE A 397 18.86 -33.09 24.40
N ASP A 398 18.34 -32.54 25.50
CA ASP A 398 19.04 -32.52 26.79
C ASP A 398 19.04 -33.94 27.38
N TRP A 399 20.20 -34.38 27.89
CA TRP A 399 20.35 -35.68 28.54
C TRP A 399 19.38 -35.87 29.71
N ILE A 400 19.06 -34.82 30.47
CA ILE A 400 18.11 -34.89 31.59
C ILE A 400 16.70 -35.21 31.07
N TYR A 401 16.29 -34.57 29.97
CA TYR A 401 15.01 -34.83 29.31
C TYR A 401 14.93 -36.27 28.81
N VAL A 402 15.99 -36.76 28.15
CA VAL A 402 16.08 -38.16 27.69
C VAL A 402 15.96 -39.14 28.87
N ILE A 403 16.65 -38.87 29.98
CA ILE A 403 16.62 -39.72 31.18
C ILE A 403 15.23 -39.75 31.82
N THR A 404 14.54 -38.62 31.96
CA THR A 404 13.20 -38.56 32.57
C THR A 404 12.13 -39.29 31.75
N ILE A 405 12.22 -39.24 30.41
CA ILE A 405 11.36 -40.01 29.51
C ILE A 405 11.65 -41.51 29.67
N LEU A 406 12.91 -41.92 29.74
CA LEU A 406 13.27 -43.32 29.94
C LEU A 406 12.79 -43.86 31.29
N MET A 407 12.84 -43.08 32.37
CA MET A 407 12.35 -43.49 33.68
C MET A 407 10.82 -43.68 33.73
N SER A 408 10.06 -42.77 33.12
CA SER A 408 8.59 -42.83 33.11
C SER A 408 8.07 -43.99 32.24
N LEU A 409 8.69 -44.23 31.08
CA LEU A 409 8.37 -45.35 30.20
C LEU A 409 8.79 -46.70 30.79
N TYR A 410 9.92 -46.78 31.50
CA TYR A 410 10.38 -48.00 32.15
C TYR A 410 9.35 -48.55 33.15
N GLY A 411 8.73 -47.67 33.95
CA GLY A 411 7.71 -48.04 34.93
C GLY A 411 6.48 -48.70 34.29
N GLY A 412 5.91 -48.09 33.26
CA GLY A 412 4.75 -48.62 32.54
C GLY A 412 5.07 -49.88 31.73
N LEU A 413 6.22 -49.89 31.04
CA LEU A 413 6.68 -51.00 30.21
C LEU A 413 6.98 -52.25 31.05
N ASN A 414 7.60 -52.11 32.22
CA ASN A 414 7.90 -53.23 33.11
C ASN A 414 6.61 -53.92 33.62
N VAL A 415 5.60 -53.14 34.02
CA VAL A 415 4.30 -53.67 34.46
C VAL A 415 3.57 -54.38 33.32
N ALA A 416 3.50 -53.77 32.13
CA ALA A 416 2.84 -54.35 30.97
C ALA A 416 3.52 -55.65 30.51
N LEU A 417 4.86 -55.66 30.40
CA LEU A 417 5.62 -56.85 29.99
C LEU A 417 5.48 -57.99 30.99
N ARG A 418 5.45 -57.72 32.31
CA ARG A 418 5.21 -58.76 33.33
C ARG A 418 3.81 -59.37 33.25
N MET A 419 2.84 -58.65 32.71
CA MET A 419 1.48 -59.16 32.53
C MET A 419 1.32 -59.93 31.22
N ILE A 420 1.88 -59.42 30.12
CA ILE A 420 1.67 -59.95 28.77
C ILE A 420 2.53 -61.18 28.51
N ILE A 421 3.78 -61.21 28.99
CA ILE A 421 4.75 -62.26 28.64
C ILE A 421 4.35 -63.65 29.11
N PRO A 422 3.84 -63.85 30.34
CA PRO A 422 3.29 -65.15 30.74
C PRO A 422 2.16 -65.59 29.78
N SER A 423 1.23 -64.69 29.44
CA SER A 423 0.13 -65.01 28.51
C SER A 423 0.60 -65.32 27.09
N VAL A 424 1.64 -64.64 26.60
CA VAL A 424 2.25 -64.90 25.29
C VAL A 424 2.96 -66.25 25.26
N ILE A 425 3.72 -66.59 26.31
CA ILE A 425 4.35 -67.90 26.44
C ILE A 425 3.28 -69.00 26.49
N ASP A 426 2.17 -68.75 27.18
CA ASP A 426 1.04 -69.68 27.26
C ASP A 426 0.38 -69.91 25.93
N PHE A 427 0.22 -68.83 25.16
CA PHE A 427 -0.32 -68.89 23.81
C PHE A 427 0.64 -69.60 22.84
N ILE A 428 1.94 -69.34 22.93
CA ILE A 428 2.98 -70.01 22.13
C ILE A 428 3.01 -71.52 22.46
N LEU A 429 2.94 -71.89 23.75
CA LEU A 429 2.88 -73.28 24.19
C LEU A 429 1.55 -73.95 23.82
N PHE A 430 0.44 -73.21 23.83
CA PHE A 430 -0.87 -73.67 23.36
C PHE A 430 -0.83 -73.99 21.85
N ILE A 431 -0.23 -73.12 21.03
CA ILE A 431 0.00 -73.37 19.60
C ILE A 431 0.91 -74.59 19.38
N LYS A 432 1.95 -74.77 20.21
CA LYS A 432 2.87 -75.91 20.13
C LYS A 432 2.19 -77.23 20.53
N ARG A 433 1.33 -77.23 21.55
CA ARG A 433 0.51 -78.40 21.95
C ARG A 433 -0.53 -78.79 20.89
N LYS A 434 -1.13 -77.82 20.20
CA LYS A 434 -2.10 -78.08 19.11
C LYS A 434 -1.46 -78.71 17.86
N ARG A 435 -0.13 -78.60 17.69
CA ARG A 435 0.62 -79.26 16.61
C ARG A 435 1.07 -80.70 16.92
N CYS A 436 1.12 -81.13 18.17
CA CYS A 436 1.53 -82.50 18.54
C CYS A 436 0.36 -83.50 18.68
N CYS A 437 -0.89 -83.04 18.80
CA CYS A 437 -2.07 -83.91 18.93
C CYS A 437 -2.99 -83.82 17.70
N MET A 438 -2.41 -84.00 16.50
CA MET A 438 -3.16 -84.28 15.26
C MET A 438 -2.73 -85.64 14.71
N LYS A 439 -3.00 -86.71 15.47
CA LYS A 439 -3.24 -88.09 15.00
C LYS A 439 -4.02 -88.85 16.08
N ASN A 440 -5.16 -89.39 15.66
CA ASN A 440 -6.19 -90.16 16.39
C ASN A 440 -7.28 -89.41 17.17
N LYS A 441 -8.45 -90.06 17.22
CA LYS A 441 -9.79 -89.60 16.77
C LYS A 441 -10.75 -89.18 17.91
N SER A 442 -11.93 -88.73 17.47
CA SER A 442 -13.28 -88.80 18.07
C SER A 442 -13.68 -87.85 19.20
N GLN A 443 -14.47 -86.84 18.81
CA GLN A 443 -15.86 -86.56 19.27
C GLN A 443 -16.18 -86.72 20.76
N HIS A 444 -16.24 -85.58 21.47
CA HIS A 444 -17.38 -85.25 22.32
C HIS A 444 -17.57 -83.72 22.33
N ASN A 445 -18.68 -83.27 21.76
CA ASN A 445 -19.15 -81.90 21.89
C ASN A 445 -19.81 -81.75 23.26
N GLU A 446 -19.24 -80.91 24.12
CA GLU A 446 -20.01 -80.16 25.11
C GLU A 446 -19.63 -78.69 24.99
N SER A 447 -20.57 -77.90 24.46
CA SER A 447 -20.51 -76.44 24.48
C SER A 447 -20.76 -75.96 25.92
N ILE A 448 -19.72 -76.00 26.74
CA ILE A 448 -19.73 -75.33 28.04
C ILE A 448 -19.89 -73.82 27.79
N SER A 449 -21.04 -73.29 28.21
CA SER A 449 -21.40 -71.89 28.13
C SER A 449 -20.28 -70.99 28.69
N ILE A 450 -19.97 -69.93 27.95
CA ILE A 450 -18.99 -68.89 28.30
C ILE A 450 -19.28 -68.33 29.72
N LYS A 451 -20.55 -68.31 30.14
CA LYS A 451 -20.97 -67.94 31.51
C LYS A 451 -20.33 -68.81 32.59
N THR A 452 -20.24 -70.12 32.40
CA THR A 452 -19.72 -71.06 33.41
C THR A 452 -18.20 -70.97 33.53
N ARG A 453 -17.49 -70.69 32.43
CA ARG A 453 -16.05 -70.35 32.46
C ARG A 453 -15.79 -69.01 33.13
N PHE A 454 -16.65 -68.01 32.90
CA PHE A 454 -16.58 -66.72 33.59
C PHE A 454 -16.78 -66.86 35.10
N ILE A 455 -17.77 -67.64 35.55
CA ILE A 455 -18.06 -67.84 36.98
C ILE A 455 -16.93 -68.62 37.67
N GLN A 456 -16.40 -69.69 37.07
CA GLN A 456 -15.26 -70.42 37.63
C GLN A 456 -13.97 -69.59 37.64
N PHE A 457 -13.77 -68.74 36.63
CA PHE A 457 -12.64 -67.82 36.59
C PHE A 457 -12.74 -66.76 37.68
N PHE A 458 -13.90 -66.11 37.83
CA PHE A 458 -14.14 -65.14 38.91
C PHE A 458 -14.05 -65.77 40.30
N GLY A 459 -14.49 -67.04 40.46
CA GLY A 459 -14.30 -67.80 41.70
C GLY A 459 -12.82 -67.99 42.05
N LYS A 460 -11.99 -68.35 41.07
CA LYS A 460 -10.53 -68.49 41.24
C LYS A 460 -9.84 -67.14 41.49
N VAL A 461 -10.26 -66.08 40.80
CA VAL A 461 -9.75 -64.71 40.99
C VAL A 461 -10.12 -64.19 42.37
N LYS A 462 -11.37 -64.39 42.83
CA LYS A 462 -11.82 -64.01 44.17
C LYS A 462 -11.00 -64.71 45.26
N ALA A 463 -10.77 -66.01 45.13
CA ALA A 463 -9.93 -66.77 46.05
C ALA A 463 -8.46 -66.30 46.05
N TYR A 464 -7.94 -65.91 44.89
CA TYR A 464 -6.58 -65.38 44.74
C TYR A 464 -6.44 -63.98 45.36
N ILE A 465 -7.39 -63.07 45.10
CA ILE A 465 -7.44 -61.72 45.68
C ILE A 465 -7.53 -61.78 47.22
N ILE A 466 -8.31 -62.71 47.78
CA ILE A 466 -8.45 -62.87 49.23
C ILE A 466 -7.13 -63.33 49.89
N LYS A 467 -6.29 -64.11 49.17
CA LYS A 467 -4.98 -64.57 49.64
C LYS A 467 -3.82 -63.65 49.23
N PHE A 468 -4.08 -62.59 48.46
CA PHE A 468 -3.07 -61.74 47.86
C PHE A 468 -2.33 -60.89 48.92
N ASN A 469 -1.01 -60.99 48.94
CA ASN A 469 -0.12 -60.23 49.80
C ASN A 469 1.06 -59.72 48.97
N LEU A 470 1.02 -58.45 48.58
CA LEU A 470 2.03 -57.77 47.77
C LEU A 470 3.31 -57.48 48.58
N PHE A 471 3.21 -57.37 49.91
CA PHE A 471 4.32 -57.05 50.81
C PHE A 471 4.72 -58.28 51.65
N ASN A 472 5.04 -59.37 50.97
CA ASN A 472 5.40 -60.63 51.61
C ASN A 472 6.87 -60.63 52.09
N ASN A 473 7.09 -60.50 53.39
CA ASN A 473 8.39 -60.79 54.00
C ASN A 473 8.43 -62.26 54.41
N ARG A 474 9.52 -62.97 54.04
CA ARG A 474 9.79 -64.42 54.22
C ARG A 474 9.81 -64.86 55.70
N SER A 475 8.71 -64.68 56.42
CA SER A 475 8.55 -65.02 57.83
C SER A 475 7.41 -66.03 57.97
N GLN A 476 7.59 -67.03 58.84
CA GLN A 476 6.53 -67.99 59.20
C GLN A 476 5.57 -67.42 60.27
N ASP A 477 5.77 -66.17 60.67
CA ASP A 477 4.98 -65.51 61.71
C ASP A 477 3.61 -65.05 61.19
N GLN A 478 2.56 -65.63 61.77
CA GLN A 478 1.17 -65.39 61.39
C GLN A 478 0.76 -63.91 61.58
N ARG A 479 1.44 -63.15 62.47
CA ARG A 479 1.26 -61.71 62.64
C ARG A 479 1.84 -60.91 61.47
N GLN A 480 3.01 -61.27 60.95
CA GLN A 480 3.64 -60.60 59.81
C GLN A 480 2.89 -60.88 58.50
N ILE A 481 2.32 -62.07 58.35
CA ILE A 481 1.44 -62.42 57.20
C ILE A 481 0.15 -61.59 57.24
N ARG A 482 -0.45 -61.38 58.42
CA ARG A 482 -1.60 -60.48 58.58
C ARG A 482 -1.25 -59.02 58.29
N GLN A 483 -0.06 -58.56 58.73
CA GLN A 483 0.44 -57.21 58.43
C GLN A 483 0.62 -57.00 56.92
N GLY A 484 1.26 -57.95 56.22
CA GLY A 484 1.44 -57.90 54.77
C GLY A 484 0.12 -57.84 54.00
N ARG A 485 -0.89 -58.62 54.42
CA ARG A 485 -2.24 -58.56 53.83
C ARG A 485 -2.94 -57.21 54.08
N LEU A 486 -2.73 -56.60 55.25
CA LEU A 486 -3.31 -55.29 55.59
C LEU A 486 -2.64 -54.16 54.80
N THR A 487 -1.31 -54.12 54.71
CA THR A 487 -0.56 -53.19 53.83
C THR A 487 -1.00 -53.32 52.39
N THR A 488 -1.19 -54.56 51.91
CA THR A 488 -1.65 -54.83 50.55
C THR A 488 -3.05 -54.27 50.28
N ARG A 489 -3.98 -54.40 51.24
CA ARG A 489 -5.35 -53.86 51.12
C ARG A 489 -5.37 -52.33 51.15
N LEU A 490 -4.64 -51.72 52.08
CA LEU A 490 -4.53 -50.26 52.16
C LEU A 490 -3.86 -49.67 50.93
N TYR A 491 -2.83 -50.35 50.41
CA TYR A 491 -2.21 -50.00 49.15
C TYR A 491 -3.19 -50.03 47.98
N LEU A 492 -3.98 -51.10 47.85
CA LEU A 492 -4.97 -51.20 46.78
C LEU A 492 -6.09 -50.15 46.92
N ILE A 493 -6.56 -49.87 48.14
CA ILE A 493 -7.58 -48.82 48.38
C ILE A 493 -7.02 -47.44 48.03
N PHE A 494 -5.80 -47.13 48.46
CA PHE A 494 -5.13 -45.86 48.15
C PHE A 494 -4.92 -45.68 46.65
N LEU A 495 -4.44 -46.73 45.97
CA LEU A 495 -4.21 -46.72 44.52
C LEU A 495 -5.53 -46.58 43.74
N VAL A 496 -6.59 -47.31 44.12
CA VAL A 496 -7.89 -47.24 43.45
C VAL A 496 -8.58 -45.90 43.69
N SER A 497 -8.55 -45.37 44.91
CA SER A 497 -9.16 -44.07 45.22
C SER A 497 -8.45 -42.90 44.51
N THR A 498 -7.12 -42.89 44.47
CA THR A 498 -6.35 -41.88 43.74
C THR A 498 -6.58 -41.97 42.23
N LEU A 499 -6.68 -43.18 41.66
CA LEU A 499 -7.03 -43.37 40.25
C LEU A 499 -8.44 -42.85 39.93
N ILE A 500 -9.44 -43.10 40.80
CA ILE A 500 -10.80 -42.59 40.61
C ILE A 500 -10.82 -41.05 40.63
N VAL A 501 -10.14 -40.42 41.58
CA VAL A 501 -10.04 -38.95 41.67
C VAL A 501 -9.36 -38.38 40.42
N LEU A 502 -8.26 -38.99 39.97
CA LEU A 502 -7.56 -38.59 38.75
C LEU A 502 -8.46 -38.74 37.51
N ILE A 503 -9.21 -39.83 37.38
CA ILE A 503 -10.14 -40.06 36.27
C ILE A 503 -11.24 -39.01 36.23
N VAL A 504 -11.86 -38.72 37.39
CA VAL A 504 -12.92 -37.70 37.51
C VAL A 504 -12.36 -36.33 37.15
N HIS A 505 -11.24 -35.93 37.77
CA HIS A 505 -10.62 -34.64 37.52
C HIS A 505 -10.21 -34.45 36.05
N THR A 506 -9.58 -35.45 35.44
CA THR A 506 -9.16 -35.38 34.03
C THR A 506 -10.33 -35.42 33.05
N SER A 507 -11.45 -36.05 33.43
CA SER A 507 -12.66 -36.14 32.59
C SER A 507 -13.48 -34.84 32.57
N PHE A 508 -13.49 -34.07 33.66
CA PHE A 508 -14.21 -32.79 33.73
C PHE A 508 -13.39 -31.57 33.32
N SER A 509 -12.07 -31.72 33.18
CA SER A 509 -11.20 -30.62 32.78
C SER A 509 -11.36 -30.29 31.30
N MET A 510 -11.79 -29.07 31.00
CA MET A 510 -11.79 -28.50 29.65
C MET A 510 -10.41 -27.92 29.34
N GLN A 511 -9.94 -28.14 28.13
CA GLN A 511 -8.69 -27.55 27.66
C GLN A 511 -8.99 -26.52 26.59
N THR A 512 -8.45 -25.31 26.77
CA THR A 512 -8.39 -24.31 25.71
C THR A 512 -7.27 -24.73 24.77
N ILE A 513 -7.62 -25.13 23.56
CA ILE A 513 -6.65 -25.47 22.53
C ILE A 513 -6.52 -24.25 21.62
N SER A 514 -5.31 -23.68 21.57
CA SER A 514 -4.94 -22.69 20.57
C SER A 514 -4.37 -23.41 19.36
N THR A 515 -5.07 -23.35 18.24
CA THR A 515 -4.57 -23.88 16.97
C THR A 515 -4.06 -22.73 16.12
N THR A 516 -2.84 -22.91 15.59
CA THR A 516 -2.20 -21.96 14.69
C THR A 516 -2.06 -22.60 13.31
N ILE A 517 -2.60 -21.93 12.30
CA ILE A 517 -2.43 -22.32 10.89
C ILE A 517 -1.47 -21.32 10.27
N ILE A 518 -0.36 -21.80 9.75
CA ILE A 518 0.66 -20.98 9.09
C ILE A 518 0.18 -20.70 7.66
N SER A 519 0.26 -19.44 7.23
CA SER A 519 -0.07 -19.00 5.87
C SER A 519 -1.39 -19.58 5.30
N PRO A 520 -2.54 -19.32 5.94
CA PRO A 520 -3.82 -19.88 5.49
C PRO A 520 -4.28 -19.33 4.14
N SER A 521 -4.96 -20.17 3.35
CA SER A 521 -5.65 -19.70 2.14
C SER A 521 -6.85 -18.81 2.50
N GLN A 522 -7.32 -18.01 1.54
CA GLN A 522 -8.48 -17.14 1.76
C GLN A 522 -9.72 -17.93 2.19
N GLU A 523 -10.02 -19.03 1.52
CA GLU A 523 -11.15 -19.92 1.84
C GLU A 523 -11.04 -20.46 3.27
N GLN A 524 -9.83 -20.86 3.70
CA GLN A 524 -9.58 -21.31 5.06
C GLN A 524 -9.82 -20.19 6.07
N TYR A 525 -9.32 -18.98 5.81
CA TYR A 525 -9.59 -17.83 6.66
C TYR A 525 -11.09 -17.56 6.79
N GLU A 526 -11.84 -17.56 5.69
CA GLU A 526 -13.28 -17.28 5.71
C GLU A 526 -14.05 -18.34 6.51
N GLN A 527 -13.71 -19.61 6.35
CA GLN A 527 -14.27 -20.70 7.16
C GLN A 527 -13.97 -20.51 8.66
N LEU A 528 -12.72 -20.20 9.00
CA LEU A 528 -12.30 -19.95 10.37
C LEU A 528 -12.99 -18.72 10.96
N LYS A 529 -13.19 -17.67 10.17
CA LYS A 529 -13.84 -16.44 10.62
C LYS A 529 -15.32 -16.68 10.92
N ARG A 530 -15.99 -17.52 10.11
CA ARG A 530 -17.38 -17.95 10.37
C ARG A 530 -17.49 -18.76 11.66
N GLN A 531 -16.53 -19.64 11.94
CA GLN A 531 -16.62 -20.56 13.08
C GLN A 531 -16.07 -19.97 14.40
N TYR A 532 -15.03 -19.12 14.33
CA TYR A 532 -14.26 -18.65 15.49
C TYR A 532 -14.10 -17.11 15.52
N SER A 533 -15.09 -16.39 14.99
CA SER A 533 -15.13 -14.92 14.85
C SER A 533 -14.44 -14.13 15.98
N ASN A 534 -14.75 -14.49 17.23
CA ASN A 534 -14.41 -13.72 18.43
C ASN A 534 -12.96 -13.93 18.92
N THR A 535 -12.33 -15.04 18.53
CA THR A 535 -10.98 -15.42 19.00
C THR A 535 -9.97 -15.53 17.87
N LEU A 536 -10.42 -15.43 16.61
CA LEU A 536 -9.55 -15.53 15.44
C LEU A 536 -8.69 -14.28 15.28
N GLN A 537 -7.38 -14.46 15.27
CA GLN A 537 -6.39 -13.43 15.01
C GLN A 537 -5.47 -13.86 13.87
N CYS A 538 -5.42 -13.03 12.83
CA CYS A 538 -4.64 -13.31 11.62
C CYS A 538 -3.80 -12.07 11.27
N PRO A 539 -2.59 -11.91 11.85
CA PRO A 539 -1.72 -10.78 11.53
C PRO A 539 -1.27 -10.81 10.06
N CYS A 540 -1.39 -9.65 9.39
CA CYS A 540 -0.82 -9.45 8.05
C CYS A 540 0.71 -9.36 8.13
N THR A 541 1.41 -9.94 7.15
CA THR A 541 2.85 -9.65 6.98
C THR A 541 3.07 -8.26 6.37
N VAL A 542 2.13 -7.79 5.55
CA VAL A 542 2.13 -6.43 4.98
C VAL A 542 0.95 -5.65 5.55
N VAL A 543 1.26 -4.66 6.39
CA VAL A 543 0.23 -3.88 7.13
C VAL A 543 -0.23 -2.61 6.42
N ALA A 544 0.43 -2.23 5.32
CA ALA A 544 0.11 -1.06 4.52
C ALA A 544 0.10 -1.46 3.04
N ILE A 545 -1.08 -1.42 2.41
CA ILE A 545 -1.28 -1.88 1.04
C ILE A 545 -1.80 -0.70 0.20
N PRO A 546 -1.11 -0.29 -0.87
CA PRO A 546 -1.60 0.77 -1.75
C PRO A 546 -2.96 0.42 -2.36
N TYR A 547 -3.85 1.40 -2.52
CA TYR A 547 -5.18 1.19 -3.10
C TYR A 547 -5.14 0.61 -4.51
N LYS A 548 -4.12 0.95 -5.32
CA LYS A 548 -3.94 0.41 -6.68
C LYS A 548 -3.87 -1.11 -6.76
N GLU A 549 -3.53 -1.78 -5.66
CA GLU A 549 -3.38 -3.23 -5.64
C GLU A 549 -4.72 -3.96 -5.57
N PHE A 550 -5.81 -3.27 -5.20
CA PHE A 550 -7.11 -3.91 -4.99
C PHE A 550 -8.33 -3.06 -5.39
N ILE A 551 -8.13 -1.80 -5.81
CA ILE A 551 -9.17 -0.92 -6.36
C ILE A 551 -8.76 -0.48 -7.75
N HIS A 552 -9.68 -0.58 -8.70
CA HIS A 552 -9.54 -0.03 -10.03
C HIS A 552 -10.72 0.88 -10.36
N VAL A 553 -10.45 2.07 -10.86
CA VAL A 553 -11.46 3.10 -11.19
C VAL A 553 -11.21 3.61 -12.61
N THR A 554 -12.26 3.73 -13.41
CA THR A 554 -12.25 4.32 -14.75
C THR A 554 -13.41 5.28 -14.97
N PRO A 555 -13.16 6.52 -15.41
CA PRO A 555 -14.22 7.45 -15.78
C PRO A 555 -14.77 7.12 -17.18
N MET A 556 -16.07 7.30 -17.36
CA MET A 556 -16.70 7.47 -18.68
C MET A 556 -17.03 8.94 -18.86
N TYR A 557 -16.36 9.60 -19.80
CA TYR A 557 -16.59 11.02 -20.10
C TYR A 557 -17.88 11.24 -20.86
N HIS A 558 -18.46 12.43 -20.73
CA HIS A 558 -19.56 12.91 -21.54
C HIS A 558 -19.18 12.92 -23.02
N GLN A 559 -20.10 12.50 -23.89
CA GLN A 559 -19.83 12.30 -25.33
C GLN A 559 -19.28 13.56 -26.03
N LEU A 560 -19.59 14.75 -25.48
CA LEU A 560 -19.00 16.02 -25.91
C LEU A 560 -17.46 15.97 -25.89
N CYS A 561 -16.87 15.40 -24.84
CA CYS A 561 -15.41 15.31 -24.67
C CYS A 561 -14.74 14.25 -25.56
N THR A 562 -15.51 13.57 -26.41
CA THR A 562 -15.00 12.66 -27.45
C THR A 562 -15.46 13.04 -28.85
N SER A 563 -16.30 14.09 -28.96
CA SER A 563 -16.95 14.52 -30.18
C SER A 563 -16.01 15.26 -31.14
N ASP A 564 -16.44 15.40 -32.40
CA ASP A 564 -15.71 16.15 -33.42
C ASP A 564 -15.62 17.65 -33.08
N PHE A 565 -16.56 18.19 -32.30
CA PHE A 565 -16.59 19.61 -31.93
C PHE A 565 -15.32 20.03 -31.20
N ILE A 566 -14.84 19.26 -30.22
CA ILE A 566 -13.71 19.68 -29.39
C ILE A 566 -12.34 19.33 -29.99
N ARG A 567 -12.30 18.74 -31.20
CA ARG A 567 -11.06 18.43 -31.92
C ARG A 567 -10.56 19.65 -32.69
N VAL A 568 -9.29 19.62 -33.11
CA VAL A 568 -8.62 20.72 -33.85
C VAL A 568 -9.49 21.27 -34.99
N PHE A 569 -10.05 20.37 -35.79
CA PHE A 569 -10.93 20.72 -36.91
C PHE A 569 -12.24 21.40 -36.49
N GLY A 570 -12.78 21.09 -35.31
CA GLY A 570 -14.07 21.61 -34.85
C GLY A 570 -14.05 23.10 -34.52
N TYR A 571 -12.91 23.65 -34.07
CA TYR A 571 -12.76 25.09 -33.85
C TYR A 571 -12.09 25.84 -35.01
N ASP A 572 -11.29 25.18 -35.86
CA ASP A 572 -10.79 25.75 -37.12
C ASP A 572 -11.91 25.97 -38.15
N SER A 573 -13.05 25.30 -37.94
CA SER A 573 -14.27 25.45 -38.72
C SER A 573 -15.02 26.75 -38.45
N PHE A 574 -14.66 27.48 -37.40
CA PHE A 574 -15.21 28.80 -37.11
C PHE A 574 -14.20 29.88 -37.52
N PRO A 575 -14.54 30.72 -38.51
CA PRO A 575 -13.64 31.75 -39.00
C PRO A 575 -13.44 32.84 -37.96
N VAL A 576 -12.21 33.32 -37.80
CA VAL A 576 -11.91 34.48 -36.97
C VAL A 576 -12.21 35.73 -37.79
N SER A 577 -13.45 36.21 -37.76
CA SER A 577 -13.82 37.44 -38.46
C SER A 577 -13.29 38.67 -37.70
N GLU A 578 -12.65 39.61 -38.40
CA GLU A 578 -12.15 40.88 -37.83
C GLU A 578 -13.26 41.88 -37.50
N TYR A 579 -14.46 41.65 -38.01
CA TYR A 579 -15.57 42.57 -37.89
C TYR A 579 -16.84 41.79 -37.58
N GLY A 580 -17.39 42.02 -36.40
CA GLY A 580 -18.60 41.32 -35.99
C GLY A 580 -19.24 41.97 -34.79
N GLN A 581 -20.56 41.80 -34.69
CA GLN A 581 -21.24 42.03 -33.43
C GLN A 581 -20.82 40.92 -32.45
N TRP A 582 -20.56 41.28 -31.19
CA TRP A 582 -20.12 40.36 -30.15
C TRP A 582 -21.13 39.23 -29.83
N SER A 583 -22.38 39.31 -30.33
CA SER A 583 -23.42 38.25 -30.25
C SER A 583 -23.30 37.21 -31.35
N ASN A 584 -22.50 37.49 -32.36
CA ASN A 584 -22.50 36.70 -33.57
C ASN A 584 -21.67 35.44 -33.36
N ILE A 585 -22.27 34.26 -33.55
CA ILE A 585 -21.55 32.99 -33.44
C ILE A 585 -20.41 32.89 -34.47
N HIS A 586 -20.48 33.60 -35.60
CA HIS A 586 -19.35 33.72 -36.53
C HIS A 586 -18.10 34.29 -35.86
N PHE A 587 -18.27 35.16 -34.86
CA PHE A 587 -17.18 35.90 -34.24
C PHE A 587 -16.67 35.22 -32.95
N VAL A 588 -17.58 34.64 -32.14
CA VAL A 588 -17.21 33.98 -30.87
C VAL A 588 -17.17 32.45 -30.93
N GLY A 589 -17.60 31.83 -32.04
CA GLY A 589 -17.80 30.38 -32.17
C GLY A 589 -16.54 29.56 -31.90
N SER A 590 -15.41 29.92 -32.52
CA SER A 590 -14.13 29.21 -32.34
C SER A 590 -13.71 29.20 -30.86
N SER A 591 -13.75 30.37 -30.22
CA SER A 591 -13.45 30.56 -28.81
C SER A 591 -14.33 29.73 -27.88
N ARG A 592 -15.63 29.59 -28.18
CA ARG A 592 -16.56 28.78 -27.38
C ARG A 592 -16.21 27.30 -27.45
N VAL A 593 -15.95 26.80 -28.65
CA VAL A 593 -15.62 25.39 -28.86
C VAL A 593 -14.25 25.05 -28.26
N ARG A 594 -13.26 25.94 -28.39
CA ARG A 594 -11.97 25.83 -27.68
C ARG A 594 -12.13 25.82 -26.17
N THR A 595 -13.03 26.64 -25.64
CA THR A 595 -13.30 26.67 -24.20
C THR A 595 -13.90 25.35 -23.73
N LEU A 596 -14.81 24.75 -24.50
CA LEU A 596 -15.31 23.39 -24.23
C LEU A 596 -14.19 22.35 -24.25
N ALA A 597 -13.30 22.41 -25.25
CA ALA A 597 -12.14 21.52 -25.35
C ALA A 597 -11.21 21.66 -24.13
N ALA A 598 -10.90 22.90 -23.72
CA ALA A 598 -10.07 23.19 -22.56
C ALA A 598 -10.70 22.67 -21.25
N LEU A 599 -12.02 22.74 -21.10
CA LEU A 599 -12.72 22.18 -19.94
C LEU A 599 -12.66 20.64 -19.92
N CYS A 600 -12.79 19.99 -21.07
CA CYS A 600 -12.63 18.53 -21.20
C CYS A 600 -11.19 18.09 -20.88
N ASP A 601 -10.19 18.82 -21.37
CA ASP A 601 -8.78 18.58 -21.05
C ASP A 601 -8.51 18.74 -19.55
N LEU A 602 -9.02 19.80 -18.93
CA LEU A 602 -8.88 20.04 -17.49
C LEU A 602 -9.55 18.93 -16.65
N ALA A 603 -10.72 18.46 -17.06
CA ALA A 603 -11.40 17.35 -16.41
C ALA A 603 -10.53 16.08 -16.46
N ASN A 604 -10.00 15.76 -17.65
CA ASN A 604 -9.14 14.59 -17.84
C ASN A 604 -7.86 14.67 -17.01
N LEU A 605 -7.16 15.80 -17.06
CA LEU A 605 -5.95 16.02 -16.26
C LEU A 605 -6.22 15.92 -14.76
N THR A 606 -7.33 16.50 -14.29
CA THR A 606 -7.70 16.45 -12.87
C THR A 606 -8.00 15.03 -12.42
N ILE A 607 -8.72 14.24 -13.22
CA ILE A 607 -9.01 12.85 -12.88
C ILE A 607 -7.73 12.00 -12.86
N ILE A 608 -6.81 12.19 -13.81
CA ILE A 608 -5.52 11.48 -13.81
C ILE A 608 -4.71 11.81 -12.55
N ASP A 609 -4.58 13.09 -12.20
CA ASP A 609 -3.85 13.54 -11.01
C ASP A 609 -4.43 12.92 -9.73
N GLU A 610 -5.75 13.04 -9.56
CA GLU A 610 -6.44 12.55 -8.38
C GLU A 610 -6.42 11.02 -8.30
N THR A 611 -6.50 10.33 -9.44
CA THR A 611 -6.39 8.87 -9.49
C THR A 611 -5.01 8.41 -9.05
N ASN A 612 -3.93 9.06 -9.51
CA ASN A 612 -2.56 8.74 -9.09
C ASN A 612 -2.37 8.95 -7.57
N ARG A 613 -2.94 10.03 -7.02
CA ARG A 613 -2.94 10.30 -5.57
C ARG A 613 -3.75 9.26 -4.79
N PHE A 614 -4.91 8.89 -5.30
CA PHE A 614 -5.75 7.86 -4.68
C PHE A 614 -5.04 6.50 -4.68
N TYR A 615 -4.45 6.10 -5.79
CA TYR A 615 -3.73 4.83 -5.98
C TYR A 615 -2.46 4.69 -5.14
N SER A 616 -1.81 5.79 -4.79
CA SER A 616 -0.67 5.83 -3.87
C SER A 616 -1.06 5.84 -2.40
N THR A 617 -2.33 6.09 -2.07
CA THR A 617 -2.82 6.07 -0.69
C THR A 617 -2.79 4.64 -0.13
N MET A 618 -2.38 4.51 1.13
CA MET A 618 -2.20 3.22 1.80
C MET A 618 -3.43 2.81 2.63
N PHE A 619 -3.90 1.58 2.42
CA PHE A 619 -4.80 0.89 3.33
C PHE A 619 -4.02 0.26 4.48
N ILE A 620 -4.21 0.78 5.69
CA ILE A 620 -3.45 0.35 6.88
C ILE A 620 -4.29 -0.59 7.73
N ASN A 621 -3.79 -1.80 7.93
CA ASN A 621 -4.41 -2.78 8.80
C ASN A 621 -3.42 -3.85 9.27
N ALA A 622 -3.36 -4.08 10.58
CA ALA A 622 -2.44 -5.06 11.16
C ALA A 622 -2.95 -6.50 11.06
N GLN A 623 -4.25 -6.70 10.83
CA GLN A 623 -4.89 -8.02 10.79
C GLN A 623 -5.75 -8.18 9.54
N VAL A 624 -5.94 -9.41 9.06
CA VAL A 624 -6.93 -9.68 8.00
C VAL A 624 -8.32 -9.31 8.52
N ILE A 625 -9.00 -8.42 7.81
CA ILE A 625 -10.41 -8.06 8.07
C ILE A 625 -11.36 -8.90 7.22
N SER A 626 -12.61 -9.00 7.65
CA SER A 626 -13.64 -9.70 6.89
C SER A 626 -13.90 -9.03 5.54
N HIS A 627 -14.38 -9.84 4.59
CA HIS A 627 -14.83 -9.39 3.28
C HIS A 627 -15.81 -8.19 3.38
N ASP A 628 -16.83 -8.29 4.24
CA ASP A 628 -17.85 -7.23 4.36
C ASP A 628 -17.30 -5.92 4.90
N LEU A 629 -16.41 -5.98 5.90
CA LEU A 629 -15.77 -4.79 6.46
C LEU A 629 -14.79 -4.16 5.48
N PHE A 630 -14.05 -4.99 4.74
CA PHE A 630 -13.18 -4.52 3.66
C PHE A 630 -13.98 -3.85 2.56
N ALA A 631 -15.05 -4.49 2.06
CA ALA A 631 -15.92 -3.96 1.03
C ALA A 631 -16.52 -2.63 1.48
N SER A 632 -17.08 -2.53 2.69
CA SER A 632 -17.63 -1.29 3.23
C SER A 632 -16.60 -0.16 3.28
N LYS A 633 -15.37 -0.43 3.74
CA LYS A 633 -14.28 0.55 3.75
C LYS A 633 -13.85 0.97 2.34
N ALA A 634 -13.72 0.01 1.42
CA ALA A 634 -13.33 0.26 0.04
C ALA A 634 -14.35 1.16 -0.69
N HIS A 635 -15.65 0.91 -0.52
CA HIS A 635 -16.69 1.81 -1.05
C HIS A 635 -16.57 3.22 -0.46
N ALA A 636 -16.38 3.36 0.84
CA ALA A 636 -16.21 4.67 1.47
C ALA A 636 -14.95 5.41 0.96
N PHE A 637 -13.87 4.70 0.62
CA PHE A 637 -12.69 5.31 -0.01
C PHE A 637 -12.97 5.81 -1.41
N ILE A 638 -13.72 5.04 -2.21
CA ILE A 638 -14.11 5.40 -3.58
C ILE A 638 -15.07 6.59 -3.57
N ASP A 639 -16.07 6.61 -2.68
CA ASP A 639 -16.99 7.75 -2.54
C ASP A 639 -16.25 9.04 -2.15
N ARG A 640 -15.30 8.92 -1.21
CA ARG A 640 -14.44 10.04 -0.84
C ARG A 640 -13.60 10.51 -2.02
N PHE A 641 -13.02 9.58 -2.78
CA PHE A 641 -12.26 9.88 -3.98
C PHE A 641 -13.10 10.69 -4.98
N PHE A 642 -14.29 10.22 -5.36
CA PHE A 642 -15.18 10.94 -6.28
C PHE A 642 -15.52 12.37 -5.81
N ASN A 643 -15.81 12.54 -4.52
CA ASN A 643 -16.09 13.86 -3.94
C ASN A 643 -14.85 14.77 -3.95
N SER A 644 -13.70 14.23 -3.56
CA SER A 644 -12.44 15.00 -3.55
C SER A 644 -12.00 15.41 -4.95
N THR A 645 -12.20 14.56 -5.95
CA THR A 645 -11.89 14.86 -7.35
C THR A 645 -12.77 15.97 -7.91
N ARG A 646 -14.08 15.94 -7.63
CA ARG A 646 -15.01 17.03 -7.99
C ARG A 646 -14.64 18.35 -7.33
N ALA A 647 -14.29 18.31 -6.04
CA ALA A 647 -13.84 19.49 -5.31
C ALA A 647 -12.52 20.06 -5.86
N ALA A 648 -11.55 19.20 -6.19
CA ALA A 648 -10.27 19.60 -6.78
C ALA A 648 -10.47 20.31 -8.13
N PHE A 649 -11.30 19.75 -9.01
CA PHE A 649 -11.65 20.38 -10.28
C PHE A 649 -12.35 21.74 -10.08
N SER A 650 -13.35 21.79 -9.18
CA SER A 650 -14.09 23.01 -8.89
C SER A 650 -13.20 24.11 -8.36
N ASN A 651 -12.24 23.79 -7.49
CA ASN A 651 -11.26 24.73 -6.97
C ASN A 651 -10.33 25.28 -8.06
N ARG A 652 -9.88 24.42 -8.98
CA ARG A 652 -9.07 24.83 -10.15
C ARG A 652 -9.87 25.80 -11.05
N MET A 653 -11.13 25.47 -11.33
CA MET A 653 -12.03 26.35 -12.11
C MET A 653 -12.32 27.67 -11.41
N LEU A 654 -12.57 27.65 -10.10
CA LEU A 654 -12.81 28.85 -9.31
C LEU A 654 -11.59 29.77 -9.34
N LEU A 655 -10.37 29.23 -9.20
CA LEU A 655 -9.14 30.01 -9.28
C LEU A 655 -9.02 30.71 -10.64
N ILE A 656 -9.19 29.97 -11.74
CA ILE A 656 -9.10 30.52 -13.10
C ILE A 656 -10.15 31.62 -13.30
N ASN A 657 -11.38 31.37 -12.88
CA ASN A 657 -12.46 32.36 -12.98
C ASN A 657 -12.16 33.60 -12.14
N THR A 658 -11.70 33.43 -10.91
CA THR A 658 -11.37 34.55 -10.01
C THR A 658 -10.24 35.40 -10.57
N VAL A 659 -9.18 34.77 -11.10
CA VAL A 659 -8.07 35.48 -11.74
C VAL A 659 -8.55 36.29 -12.94
N ILE A 660 -9.43 35.73 -13.78
CA ILE A 660 -9.97 36.45 -14.94
C ILE A 660 -10.83 37.64 -14.52
N HIS A 661 -11.74 37.44 -13.57
CA HIS A 661 -12.71 38.45 -13.15
C HIS A 661 -12.09 39.58 -12.32
N VAL A 662 -11.22 39.26 -11.36
CA VAL A 662 -10.62 40.25 -10.45
C VAL A 662 -9.65 41.17 -11.17
N ASN A 663 -8.87 40.63 -12.12
CA ASN A 663 -7.93 41.42 -12.91
C ASN A 663 -8.60 42.19 -14.07
N GLN A 664 -9.89 41.94 -14.35
CA GLN A 664 -10.64 42.60 -15.42
C GLN A 664 -9.90 42.59 -16.78
N TYR A 665 -9.32 41.45 -17.16
CA TYR A 665 -8.62 41.31 -18.44
C TYR A 665 -9.50 41.74 -19.63
N ILE A 666 -8.90 42.33 -20.64
CA ILE A 666 -9.64 42.69 -21.86
C ILE A 666 -9.64 41.49 -22.81
N THR A 667 -10.78 41.14 -23.37
CA THR A 667 -10.84 40.15 -24.46
C THR A 667 -10.66 40.84 -25.80
N GLY A 668 -9.80 40.35 -26.69
CA GLY A 668 -9.71 40.82 -28.07
C GLY A 668 -11.02 40.64 -28.87
N LEU A 669 -11.99 39.93 -28.31
CA LEU A 669 -13.35 39.76 -28.87
C LEU A 669 -14.31 40.90 -28.50
N ARG A 670 -13.88 41.90 -27.71
CA ARG A 670 -14.73 43.06 -27.39
C ARG A 670 -16.11 42.66 -26.81
N THR A 671 -16.16 41.54 -26.08
CA THR A 671 -17.36 41.06 -25.38
C THR A 671 -17.50 41.71 -24.00
N ASN A 672 -16.40 42.18 -23.39
CA ASN A 672 -16.39 42.74 -22.04
C ASN A 672 -15.96 44.22 -21.95
N PHE A 673 -15.72 44.88 -23.08
CA PHE A 673 -15.33 46.29 -23.11
C PHE A 673 -15.77 46.95 -24.43
N GLU A 674 -15.78 48.27 -24.43
CA GLU A 674 -16.03 49.12 -25.59
C GLU A 674 -14.91 50.16 -25.74
N LEU A 675 -14.67 50.57 -26.99
CA LEU A 675 -13.75 51.64 -27.32
C LEU A 675 -14.56 52.86 -27.70
N ASP A 676 -14.42 53.92 -26.92
CA ASP A 676 -15.03 55.21 -27.19
C ASP A 676 -13.96 56.16 -27.75
N LEU A 677 -14.28 56.73 -28.91
CA LEU A 677 -13.48 57.77 -29.54
C LEU A 677 -14.16 59.09 -29.22
N GLU A 678 -13.61 59.84 -28.25
CA GLU A 678 -14.07 61.19 -27.95
C GLU A 678 -13.93 62.06 -29.21
N THR A 679 -15.01 62.12 -29.99
CA THR A 679 -15.07 62.86 -31.26
C THR A 679 -16.06 64.02 -31.19
N GLU A 680 -16.76 64.20 -30.06
CA GLU A 680 -17.99 64.99 -30.06
C GLU A 680 -18.22 65.80 -28.77
N TYR A 681 -17.19 66.46 -28.26
CA TYR A 681 -17.40 67.66 -27.44
C TYR A 681 -16.66 68.84 -28.06
N PRO A 682 -17.34 69.98 -28.32
CA PRO A 682 -16.70 71.21 -28.75
C PRO A 682 -15.99 71.83 -27.54
N LEU A 683 -14.89 71.22 -27.09
CA LEU A 683 -14.00 71.84 -26.12
C LEU A 683 -12.99 72.70 -26.87
N LEU A 684 -12.83 73.92 -26.37
CA LEU A 684 -12.09 75.07 -26.89
C LEU A 684 -10.57 74.86 -27.10
N ASP A 685 -10.09 73.62 -27.19
CA ASP A 685 -8.66 73.31 -27.30
C ASP A 685 -8.37 72.22 -28.34
N PRO A 686 -7.83 72.57 -29.52
CA PRO A 686 -7.39 71.64 -30.56
C PRO A 686 -6.27 70.69 -30.13
N SER A 687 -5.62 70.93 -28.98
CA SER A 687 -4.55 70.08 -28.46
C SER A 687 -5.04 68.83 -27.71
N GLN A 688 -6.34 68.70 -27.45
CA GLN A 688 -6.94 67.53 -26.75
C GLN A 688 -7.53 66.47 -27.71
N LEU A 689 -7.28 66.59 -29.02
CA LEU A 689 -7.78 65.67 -30.04
C LEU A 689 -7.21 64.24 -29.88
N ASN A 690 -8.13 63.25 -29.83
CA ASN A 690 -7.92 61.80 -29.95
C ASN A 690 -7.46 61.03 -28.70
N ARG A 691 -8.16 61.14 -27.56
CA ARG A 691 -8.04 60.11 -26.51
C ARG A 691 -8.96 58.93 -26.82
N ILE A 692 -8.38 57.72 -26.90
CA ILE A 692 -9.14 56.48 -26.94
C ILE A 692 -9.49 56.12 -25.50
N ARG A 693 -10.78 56.08 -25.16
CA ARG A 693 -11.25 55.64 -23.85
C ARG A 693 -11.68 54.18 -23.94
N ILE A 694 -11.08 53.34 -23.09
CA ILE A 694 -11.55 51.97 -22.87
C ILE A 694 -12.64 52.04 -21.82
N ILE A 695 -13.86 51.68 -22.19
CA ILE A 695 -15.00 51.60 -21.30
C ILE A 695 -15.25 50.13 -20.97
N THR A 696 -14.98 49.74 -19.73
CA THR A 696 -15.21 48.37 -19.23
C THR A 696 -16.62 48.17 -18.69
N SER A 697 -17.51 49.17 -18.78
CA SER A 697 -18.94 48.95 -18.55
C SER A 697 -19.45 48.05 -19.66
N SER A 698 -19.70 46.79 -19.32
CA SER A 698 -20.34 45.80 -20.18
C SER A 698 -21.46 46.41 -21.00
N ARG A 699 -21.51 46.09 -22.30
CA ARG A 699 -22.66 46.48 -23.13
C ARG A 699 -23.93 45.98 -22.46
N TYR A 700 -24.84 46.91 -22.18
CA TYR A 700 -26.12 46.61 -21.56
C TYR A 700 -27.24 46.75 -22.59
N GLU A 701 -28.28 45.95 -22.41
CA GLU A 701 -29.56 46.14 -23.06
C GLU A 701 -30.62 46.29 -21.97
N ILE A 702 -31.63 47.12 -22.20
CA ILE A 702 -32.75 47.26 -21.29
C ILE A 702 -33.81 46.23 -21.69
N ILE A 703 -33.86 45.12 -20.95
CA ILE A 703 -34.89 44.09 -21.13
C ILE A 703 -35.87 44.20 -19.98
N ASN A 704 -37.16 44.42 -20.27
CA ASN A 704 -38.21 44.59 -19.26
C ASN A 704 -37.84 45.62 -18.16
N HIS A 705 -37.30 46.78 -18.56
CA HIS A 705 -36.85 47.85 -17.66
C HIS A 705 -35.69 47.47 -16.72
N LYS A 706 -35.00 46.35 -16.97
CA LYS A 706 -33.76 45.96 -16.27
C LYS A 706 -32.58 46.04 -17.22
N MET A 707 -31.51 46.72 -16.79
CA MET A 707 -30.23 46.67 -17.49
C MET A 707 -29.63 45.27 -17.33
N VAL A 708 -29.51 44.54 -18.44
CA VAL A 708 -28.85 43.23 -18.48
C VAL A 708 -27.51 43.41 -19.17
N TYR A 709 -26.45 43.13 -18.43
CA TYR A 709 -25.07 43.25 -18.89
C TYR A 709 -24.62 41.93 -19.53
N CYS A 710 -24.14 41.99 -20.78
CA CYS A 710 -23.54 40.91 -21.58
C CYS A 710 -24.32 39.61 -21.82
N ALA A 711 -25.27 39.19 -20.97
CA ALA A 711 -25.92 37.88 -21.07
C ALA A 711 -27.07 37.89 -22.09
N ARG A 712 -26.85 37.31 -23.28
CA ARG A 712 -27.88 37.23 -24.34
C ARG A 712 -27.89 35.90 -25.08
N ASN A 713 -28.96 35.62 -25.81
CA ASN A 713 -28.99 34.47 -26.70
C ASN A 713 -28.00 34.69 -27.84
N ALA A 714 -27.25 33.66 -28.20
CA ALA A 714 -26.37 33.71 -29.35
C ALA A 714 -27.21 33.86 -30.61
N SER A 715 -26.78 34.77 -31.48
CA SER A 715 -27.41 34.98 -32.77
C SER A 715 -26.43 34.66 -33.88
N LEU A 716 -26.95 34.28 -35.02
CA LEU A 716 -26.26 34.39 -36.29
C LEU A 716 -26.76 35.64 -37.01
N MET A 717 -25.84 36.50 -37.43
CA MET A 717 -26.15 37.67 -38.25
C MET A 717 -25.30 37.61 -39.51
N LEU A 718 -25.93 37.72 -40.68
CA LEU A 718 -25.25 37.83 -41.96
C LEU A 718 -24.97 39.31 -42.26
N TRP A 719 -23.84 39.58 -42.91
CA TRP A 719 -23.48 40.94 -43.30
C TRP A 719 -24.50 41.50 -44.29
N GLY A 720 -25.12 42.63 -43.94
CA GLY A 720 -26.11 43.30 -44.79
C GLY A 720 -27.57 42.87 -44.59
N GLU A 721 -27.84 41.87 -43.74
CA GLU A 721 -29.20 41.47 -43.38
C GLU A 721 -29.57 41.87 -41.94
N SER A 722 -30.80 42.35 -41.74
CA SER A 722 -31.36 42.70 -40.42
C SER A 722 -31.93 41.51 -39.65
N THR A 723 -31.88 40.31 -40.23
CA THR A 723 -32.47 39.08 -39.66
C THR A 723 -31.50 38.38 -38.73
N HIS A 724 -31.85 38.32 -37.44
CA HIS A 724 -31.12 37.57 -36.42
C HIS A 724 -31.71 36.17 -36.25
N MET A 725 -30.94 35.12 -36.58
CA MET A 725 -31.32 33.77 -36.21
C MET A 725 -30.80 33.44 -34.82
N LEU A 726 -31.70 33.16 -33.87
CA LEU A 726 -31.31 32.71 -32.53
C LEU A 726 -30.93 31.23 -32.55
N ILE A 727 -29.79 30.90 -31.96
CA ILE A 727 -29.33 29.52 -31.88
C ILE A 727 -29.81 28.91 -30.56
N ALA A 728 -30.67 27.90 -30.67
CA ALA A 728 -31.32 27.28 -29.53
C ALA A 728 -30.29 26.75 -28.50
N GLY A 729 -30.42 27.20 -27.26
CA GLY A 729 -29.57 26.77 -26.15
C GLY A 729 -28.22 27.47 -26.06
N LEU A 730 -27.83 28.31 -27.04
CA LEU A 730 -26.57 29.04 -26.97
C LEU A 730 -26.75 30.43 -26.38
N ARG A 731 -25.89 30.77 -25.42
CA ARG A 731 -25.82 32.09 -24.76
C ARG A 731 -24.44 32.72 -24.95
N ILE A 732 -24.39 34.04 -24.95
CA ILE A 732 -23.18 34.85 -24.97
C ILE A 732 -23.18 35.72 -23.73
N ASP A 733 -21.99 35.96 -23.18
CA ASP A 733 -21.70 36.68 -21.95
C ASP A 733 -20.37 37.46 -22.12
N CYS A 734 -19.96 38.26 -21.13
CA CYS A 734 -18.77 39.10 -21.21
C CYS A 734 -17.51 38.24 -21.38
N TRP A 735 -17.52 37.06 -20.76
CA TRP A 735 -16.45 36.08 -20.83
C TRP A 735 -16.92 34.84 -21.57
N ILE A 736 -16.08 34.29 -22.44
CA ILE A 736 -16.42 33.12 -23.24
C ILE A 736 -16.66 31.90 -22.34
N VAL A 737 -15.91 31.76 -21.24
CA VAL A 737 -16.14 30.71 -20.24
C VAL A 737 -17.54 30.77 -19.65
N ASN A 738 -18.03 31.94 -19.24
CA ASN A 738 -19.40 32.09 -18.74
C ASN A 738 -20.44 31.85 -19.85
N SER A 739 -20.13 32.31 -21.06
CA SER A 739 -20.95 32.07 -22.24
C SER A 739 -21.12 30.58 -22.56
N VAL A 740 -20.11 29.76 -22.27
CA VAL A 740 -20.17 28.30 -22.43
C VAL A 740 -20.92 27.68 -21.27
N LEU A 741 -20.61 28.07 -20.03
CA LEU A 741 -21.22 27.52 -18.82
C LEU A 741 -22.75 27.75 -18.75
N GLU A 742 -23.22 28.92 -19.18
CA GLU A 742 -24.64 29.27 -19.17
C GLU A 742 -25.41 28.75 -20.40
N SER A 743 -24.71 28.24 -21.43
CA SER A 743 -25.35 27.55 -22.56
C SER A 743 -25.83 26.15 -22.20
N THR A 744 -26.70 25.59 -23.04
CA THR A 744 -27.09 24.19 -23.08
C THR A 744 -26.53 23.51 -24.33
N LEU A 745 -26.63 22.19 -24.40
CA LEU A 745 -26.21 21.40 -25.57
C LEU A 745 -27.34 21.17 -26.58
N THR A 746 -28.45 21.91 -26.49
CA THR A 746 -29.67 21.65 -27.27
C THR A 746 -29.44 21.67 -28.78
N CYS A 747 -28.72 22.68 -29.30
CA CYS A 747 -28.34 22.69 -30.71
C CYS A 747 -27.37 21.55 -31.08
N TRP A 748 -26.49 21.13 -30.16
CA TRP A 748 -25.43 20.15 -30.46
C TRP A 748 -25.98 18.75 -30.69
N TYR A 749 -27.13 18.43 -30.11
CA TYR A 749 -27.87 17.19 -30.34
C TYR A 749 -28.87 17.28 -31.51
N ASN A 750 -29.03 18.44 -32.13
CA ASN A 750 -30.01 18.67 -33.20
C ASN A 750 -29.30 18.76 -34.55
N SER A 751 -29.43 17.72 -35.38
CA SER A 751 -28.81 17.68 -36.71
C SER A 751 -29.24 18.84 -37.59
N SER A 752 -30.52 19.25 -37.56
CA SER A 752 -31.00 20.40 -38.33
C SER A 752 -30.35 21.72 -37.89
N CYS A 753 -30.12 21.90 -36.59
CA CYS A 753 -29.41 23.07 -36.06
C CYS A 753 -27.95 23.10 -36.50
N ILE A 754 -27.27 21.95 -36.45
CA ILE A 754 -25.89 21.82 -36.92
C ILE A 754 -25.80 22.02 -38.44
N ASP A 755 -26.71 21.44 -39.23
CA ASP A 755 -26.72 21.59 -40.69
C ASP A 755 -26.97 23.04 -41.12
N GLN A 756 -27.83 23.77 -40.40
CA GLN A 756 -28.01 25.21 -40.60
C GLN A 756 -26.74 26.00 -40.30
N LEU A 757 -26.08 25.71 -39.17
CA LEU A 757 -24.80 26.32 -38.82
C LEU A 757 -23.74 26.02 -39.90
N ARG A 758 -23.71 24.78 -40.42
CA ARG A 758 -22.77 24.39 -41.47
C ARG A 758 -23.00 25.14 -42.78
N LYS A 759 -24.25 25.19 -43.24
CA LYS A 759 -24.61 25.89 -44.48
C LYS A 759 -24.16 27.35 -44.45
N LEU A 760 -24.42 28.02 -43.32
CA LEU A 760 -24.14 29.45 -43.17
C LEU A 760 -22.65 29.77 -43.00
N LEU A 761 -21.86 28.83 -42.47
CA LEU A 761 -20.41 28.93 -42.48
C LEU A 761 -19.86 28.76 -43.91
N ALA A 762 -20.38 27.79 -44.67
CA ALA A 762 -19.95 27.52 -46.04
C ALA A 762 -20.27 28.67 -47.03
N ASP A 763 -21.42 29.34 -46.88
CA ASP A 763 -21.87 30.42 -47.76
C ASP A 763 -21.00 31.71 -47.70
N ASN A 764 -20.02 31.79 -46.78
CA ASN A 764 -19.14 32.97 -46.60
C ASN A 764 -17.68 32.76 -47.06
N ASP A 765 -17.39 31.79 -47.94
CA ASP A 765 -16.02 31.35 -48.30
C ASP A 765 -15.18 30.84 -47.10
N LEU A 766 -15.86 30.47 -46.00
CA LEU A 766 -15.27 29.98 -44.77
C LEU A 766 -15.48 28.47 -44.73
N PHE A 767 -14.53 27.73 -45.31
CA PHE A 767 -14.69 26.30 -45.57
C PHE A 767 -14.78 25.48 -44.28
N LEU A 768 -15.89 24.78 -44.10
CA LEU A 768 -15.90 23.51 -43.37
C LEU A 768 -15.14 22.49 -44.23
N LYS A 769 -13.87 22.25 -43.91
CA LYS A 769 -13.09 21.18 -44.57
C LYS A 769 -13.67 19.78 -44.32
N THR A 770 -14.52 19.59 -43.30
CA THR A 770 -15.07 18.29 -42.89
C THR A 770 -16.48 18.36 -42.27
N ASN A 771 -17.24 17.26 -42.37
CA ASN A 771 -18.59 17.11 -41.81
C ASN A 771 -18.56 16.95 -40.27
N ILE A 772 -18.74 18.02 -39.51
CA ILE A 772 -18.89 17.96 -38.04
C ILE A 772 -20.23 17.32 -37.69
N THR A 773 -20.26 16.11 -37.13
CA THR A 773 -21.53 15.43 -36.82
C THR A 773 -22.20 15.93 -35.53
N ALA A 774 -23.53 15.96 -35.51
CA ALA A 774 -24.28 16.26 -34.29
C ALA A 774 -24.06 15.16 -33.24
N LEU A 775 -24.14 15.51 -31.95
CA LEU A 775 -24.04 14.56 -30.85
C LEU A 775 -25.16 13.52 -30.94
N ASN A 776 -24.84 12.29 -30.55
CA ASN A 776 -25.75 11.17 -30.70
C ASN A 776 -26.77 11.16 -29.55
N ASN A 777 -28.03 11.47 -29.89
CA ASN A 777 -29.15 11.44 -28.95
C ASN A 777 -29.57 10.03 -28.52
N LYS A 778 -29.08 8.97 -29.18
CA LYS A 778 -29.33 7.57 -28.83
C LYS A 778 -28.38 7.04 -27.76
N VAL A 779 -27.26 7.73 -27.50
CA VAL A 779 -26.36 7.38 -26.41
C VAL A 779 -26.99 7.81 -25.10
N SER A 780 -27.18 6.87 -24.17
CA SER A 780 -27.71 7.17 -22.84
C SER A 780 -26.78 8.14 -22.12
N SER A 781 -27.31 9.30 -21.74
CA SER A 781 -26.64 10.30 -20.92
C SER A 781 -27.46 10.53 -19.66
N ARG A 782 -26.78 10.72 -18.52
CA ARG A 782 -27.48 11.12 -17.28
C ARG A 782 -27.92 12.59 -17.31
N PHE A 783 -27.47 13.34 -18.29
CA PHE A 783 -27.73 14.78 -18.43
C PHE A 783 -28.77 15.04 -19.53
N PRO A 784 -29.90 15.71 -19.20
CA PRO A 784 -30.85 16.16 -20.22
C PRO A 784 -30.22 17.15 -21.21
N THR A 785 -30.65 17.15 -22.47
CA THR A 785 -30.08 18.01 -23.54
C THR A 785 -30.32 19.51 -23.33
N ASN A 786 -31.27 19.88 -22.48
CA ASN A 786 -31.59 21.26 -22.09
C ASN A 786 -30.90 21.69 -20.78
N VAL A 787 -30.07 20.85 -20.18
CA VAL A 787 -29.30 21.24 -18.99
C VAL A 787 -28.19 22.21 -19.38
N ARG A 788 -27.86 23.14 -18.47
CA ARG A 788 -26.70 24.02 -18.64
C ARG A 788 -25.41 23.21 -18.64
N VAL A 789 -24.47 23.57 -19.49
CA VAL A 789 -23.12 22.98 -19.55
C VAL A 789 -22.43 23.08 -18.20
N LYS A 790 -22.70 24.15 -17.42
CA LYS A 790 -22.26 24.26 -16.03
C LYS A 790 -22.55 23.02 -15.19
N VAL A 791 -23.72 22.40 -15.33
CA VAL A 791 -24.07 21.19 -14.56
C VAL A 791 -23.20 20.00 -14.95
N ILE A 792 -22.86 19.88 -16.23
CA ILE A 792 -21.96 18.84 -16.73
C ILE A 792 -20.52 19.09 -16.24
N VAL A 793 -20.10 20.37 -16.22
CA VAL A 793 -18.79 20.82 -15.73
C VAL A 793 -18.64 20.63 -14.21
N ASP A 794 -19.67 20.96 -13.42
CA ASP A 794 -19.68 20.77 -11.96
C ASP A 794 -19.57 19.27 -11.59
N GLU A 795 -19.98 18.41 -12.52
CA GLU A 795 -19.84 16.96 -12.50
C GLU A 795 -18.60 16.46 -13.29
N ILE A 796 -17.60 17.34 -13.45
CA ILE A 796 -16.28 17.10 -14.06
C ILE A 796 -16.32 16.44 -15.44
N MET A 797 -17.36 16.72 -16.24
CA MET A 797 -17.58 16.13 -17.56
C MET A 797 -17.69 14.59 -17.56
N VAL A 798 -18.03 13.97 -16.43
CA VAL A 798 -18.17 12.51 -16.30
C VAL A 798 -19.64 12.09 -16.37
N GLU A 799 -19.94 11.12 -17.23
CA GLU A 799 -21.25 10.46 -17.29
C GLU A 799 -21.40 9.43 -16.18
N LYS A 800 -20.36 8.61 -16.01
CA LYS A 800 -20.37 7.52 -15.04
C LYS A 800 -18.96 7.17 -14.60
N TRP A 801 -18.82 6.79 -13.34
CA TRP A 801 -17.62 6.13 -12.83
C TRP A 801 -17.84 4.62 -12.82
N ASN A 802 -16.91 3.87 -13.42
CA ASN A 802 -16.85 2.42 -13.30
C ASN A 802 -15.72 2.08 -12.32
N TYR A 803 -15.96 1.12 -11.43
CA TYR A 803 -14.94 0.66 -10.51
C TYR A 803 -15.09 -0.82 -10.18
N SER A 804 -13.99 -1.43 -9.73
CA SER A 804 -13.95 -2.77 -9.17
C SER A 804 -13.12 -2.79 -7.90
N ILE A 805 -13.50 -3.69 -6.98
CA ILE A 805 -12.84 -3.92 -5.69
C ILE A 805 -12.51 -5.41 -5.60
N SER A 806 -11.26 -5.76 -5.30
CA SER A 806 -10.78 -7.14 -5.25
C SER A 806 -10.34 -7.52 -3.83
N TYR A 807 -11.21 -8.25 -3.12
CA TYR A 807 -10.85 -8.78 -1.80
C TYR A 807 -9.76 -9.86 -1.89
N THR A 808 -9.74 -10.62 -2.97
CA THR A 808 -8.71 -11.63 -3.25
C THR A 808 -7.33 -11.00 -3.33
N ASP A 809 -7.19 -9.90 -4.08
CA ASP A 809 -5.90 -9.21 -4.21
C ASP A 809 -5.47 -8.58 -2.89
N PHE A 810 -6.40 -7.99 -2.14
CA PHE A 810 -6.14 -7.51 -0.79
C PHE A 810 -5.63 -8.64 0.13
N TYR A 811 -6.31 -9.79 0.15
CA TYR A 811 -5.94 -10.92 1.00
C TYR A 811 -4.54 -11.44 0.64
N HIS A 812 -4.27 -11.62 -0.65
CA HIS A 812 -2.96 -12.06 -1.16
C HIS A 812 -1.84 -11.07 -0.82
N LYS A 813 -2.10 -9.77 -0.85
CA LYS A 813 -1.11 -8.73 -0.49
C LYS A 813 -0.88 -8.62 1.01
N CYS A 814 -1.94 -8.67 1.82
CA CYS A 814 -1.83 -8.73 3.29
C CYS A 814 -0.99 -9.94 3.72
N ARG A 815 -1.16 -11.08 3.03
CA ARG A 815 -0.42 -12.34 3.23
C ARG A 815 -0.32 -12.68 4.72
N PRO A 816 -1.38 -13.23 5.33
CA PRO A 816 -1.38 -13.52 6.76
C PRO A 816 -0.24 -14.46 7.13
N ALA A 817 0.56 -14.09 8.13
CA ALA A 817 1.70 -14.90 8.57
C ALA A 817 1.22 -16.22 9.17
N TYR A 818 0.21 -16.12 10.03
CA TYR A 818 -0.50 -17.23 10.65
C TYR A 818 -1.90 -16.75 11.04
N CYS A 819 -2.81 -17.69 11.24
CA CYS A 819 -4.07 -17.46 11.94
C CYS A 819 -4.09 -18.30 13.21
N SER A 820 -4.36 -17.65 14.33
CA SER A 820 -4.52 -18.31 15.63
C SER A 820 -5.97 -18.17 16.10
N PHE A 821 -6.53 -19.26 16.59
CA PHE A 821 -7.86 -19.26 17.21
C PHE A 821 -7.88 -20.26 18.36
N SER A 822 -8.72 -19.98 19.35
CA SER A 822 -8.86 -20.81 20.55
C SER A 822 -10.26 -21.37 20.65
N TYR A 823 -10.37 -22.67 20.88
CA TYR A 823 -11.64 -23.33 21.17
C TYR A 823 -11.50 -24.28 22.35
N GLN A 824 -12.62 -24.53 23.03
CA GLN A 824 -12.66 -25.40 24.21
C GLN A 824 -12.98 -26.84 23.79
N LYS A 825 -12.13 -27.80 24.17
CA LYS A 825 -12.34 -29.22 23.90
C LYS A 825 -12.14 -30.06 25.17
N ARG A 826 -12.95 -31.12 25.30
CA ARG A 826 -12.77 -32.15 26.33
C ARG A 826 -11.57 -33.03 26.01
N MET A 827 -10.89 -33.53 27.03
CA MET A 827 -9.75 -34.45 26.84
C MET A 827 -10.20 -35.73 26.11
N ASN A 828 -9.40 -36.18 25.14
CA ASN A 828 -9.67 -37.42 24.41
C ASN A 828 -9.47 -38.63 25.35
N VAL A 829 -10.34 -39.63 25.26
CA VAL A 829 -10.25 -40.90 26.00
C VAL A 829 -8.86 -41.54 25.87
N LEU A 830 -8.26 -41.50 24.67
CA LEU A 830 -6.91 -42.04 24.46
C LEU A 830 -5.84 -41.25 25.23
N TYR A 831 -5.95 -39.93 25.28
CA TYR A 831 -5.06 -39.08 26.08
C TYR A 831 -5.25 -39.33 27.58
N ILE A 832 -6.50 -39.49 28.03
CA ILE A 832 -6.83 -39.86 29.41
C ILE A 832 -6.17 -41.21 29.74
N ILE A 833 -6.29 -42.22 28.87
CA ILE A 833 -5.66 -43.54 29.06
C ILE A 833 -4.13 -43.46 29.11
N ILE A 834 -3.51 -42.73 28.19
CA ILE A 834 -2.03 -42.59 28.16
C ILE A 834 -1.53 -41.88 29.41
N THR A 835 -2.18 -40.78 29.80
CA THR A 835 -1.85 -40.03 31.02
C THR A 835 -2.03 -40.90 32.26
N LEU A 836 -3.10 -41.72 32.31
CA LEU A 836 -3.31 -42.69 33.39
C LEU A 836 -2.23 -43.78 33.42
N ILE A 837 -1.81 -44.34 32.29
CA ILE A 837 -0.75 -45.37 32.21
C ILE A 837 0.60 -44.78 32.66
N ALA A 838 0.93 -43.57 32.19
CA ALA A 838 2.17 -42.88 32.54
C ALA A 838 2.21 -42.52 34.03
N LEU A 839 1.13 -41.98 34.57
CA LEU A 839 1.00 -41.66 36.00
C LEU A 839 0.95 -42.93 36.87
N PHE A 840 0.32 -44.01 36.39
CA PHE A 840 0.28 -45.29 37.10
C PHE A 840 1.67 -45.87 37.34
N GLY A 841 2.58 -45.73 36.36
CA GLY A 841 3.98 -46.14 36.51
C GLY A 841 4.69 -45.42 37.66
N GLY A 842 4.56 -44.09 37.73
CA GLY A 842 5.15 -43.28 38.82
C GLY A 842 4.45 -43.48 40.16
N LEU A 843 3.11 -43.51 40.17
CA LEU A 843 2.27 -43.68 41.35
C LEU A 843 2.51 -45.04 42.02
N ASN A 844 2.73 -46.11 41.25
CA ASN A 844 3.05 -47.44 41.76
C ASN A 844 4.38 -47.43 42.54
N ILE A 845 5.43 -46.81 41.98
CA ILE A 845 6.75 -46.73 42.61
C ILE A 845 6.69 -45.93 43.92
N VAL A 846 6.04 -44.75 43.90
CA VAL A 846 5.90 -43.89 45.08
C VAL A 846 5.03 -44.57 46.16
N SER A 847 3.92 -45.19 45.77
CA SER A 847 3.02 -45.91 46.67
C SER A 847 3.73 -47.09 47.36
N TRP A 848 4.64 -47.76 46.65
CA TRP A 848 5.44 -48.86 47.21
C TRP A 848 6.44 -48.39 48.28
N LEU A 849 6.94 -47.15 48.18
CA LEU A 849 7.87 -46.53 49.14
C LEU A 849 7.17 -45.90 50.35
N VAL A 850 6.04 -45.23 50.13
CA VAL A 850 5.41 -44.37 51.14
C VAL A 850 4.51 -45.17 52.09
N ILE A 851 3.79 -46.20 51.62
CA ILE A 851 2.77 -46.92 52.41
C ILE A 851 3.33 -47.84 53.52
N PRO A 852 4.48 -48.52 53.37
CA PRO A 852 5.02 -49.37 54.44
C PRO A 852 5.44 -48.60 55.70
N SER A 853 5.87 -47.35 55.55
CA SER A 853 6.44 -46.50 56.61
C SER A 853 5.44 -46.10 57.72
N PRO A 854 4.25 -45.55 57.42
CA PRO A 854 3.25 -45.20 58.45
C PRO A 854 2.65 -46.42 59.13
N ILE A 855 2.54 -47.57 58.45
CA ILE A 855 2.00 -48.81 59.06
C ILE A 855 2.99 -49.40 60.07
N LYS A 856 4.30 -49.36 59.77
CA LYS A 856 5.34 -49.70 60.76
C LYS A 856 5.27 -48.79 62.00
N LEU A 857 4.97 -47.50 61.83
CA LEU A 857 4.81 -46.55 62.93
C LEU A 857 3.53 -46.78 63.76
N LEU A 858 2.38 -47.02 63.11
CA LEU A 858 1.09 -47.32 63.76
C LEU A 858 1.16 -48.60 64.59
N LEU A 859 1.78 -49.66 64.06
CA LEU A 859 1.95 -50.92 64.78
C LEU A 859 2.92 -50.80 65.95
N LYS A 860 3.97 -49.96 65.84
CA LYS A 860 4.88 -49.63 66.94
C LYS A 860 4.18 -48.84 68.06
N ARG A 861 3.10 -48.11 67.73
CA ARG A 861 2.24 -47.40 68.68
C ARG A 861 1.25 -48.36 69.37
N ILE A 862 0.65 -49.29 68.61
CA ILE A 862 -0.28 -50.31 69.14
C ILE A 862 0.44 -51.34 70.03
N SER A 863 1.68 -51.73 69.71
CA SER A 863 2.47 -52.63 70.57
C SER A 863 2.86 -51.99 71.91
N ARG A 864 3.09 -50.66 71.95
CA ARG A 864 3.31 -49.92 73.21
C ARG A 864 2.06 -49.81 74.07
N ILE A 865 0.87 -49.76 73.46
CA ILE A 865 -0.41 -49.70 74.18
C ILE A 865 -0.73 -51.07 74.81
N HIS A 866 -0.46 -52.17 74.10
CA HIS A 866 -0.66 -53.52 74.67
C HIS A 866 0.35 -53.89 75.76
N SER A 867 1.56 -53.34 75.76
CA SER A 867 2.57 -53.55 76.82
C SER A 867 2.22 -52.89 78.16
N LYS A 868 1.23 -51.98 78.22
CA LYS A 868 0.80 -51.34 79.48
C LYS A 868 -0.30 -52.09 80.24
N ASN A 869 -0.90 -53.13 79.66
CA ASN A 869 -2.12 -53.77 80.21
C ASN A 869 -1.95 -55.25 80.62
N SER A 870 -0.75 -55.73 80.94
CA SER A 870 -0.55 -57.10 81.48
C SER A 870 0.11 -57.08 82.85
N LEU A 871 -0.68 -57.36 83.90
CA LEU A 871 -0.19 -57.74 85.25
C LEU A 871 0.34 -59.19 85.25
N PRO A 872 1.30 -59.55 86.12
CA PRO A 872 2.00 -60.83 86.08
C PRO A 872 1.35 -61.91 86.94
N THR A 873 1.38 -63.17 86.48
CA THR A 873 1.16 -64.36 87.32
C THR A 873 2.45 -65.16 87.45
N CYS A 874 2.85 -65.36 88.70
CA CYS A 874 3.97 -66.18 89.14
C CYS A 874 3.68 -67.69 89.02
N SER A 875 4.69 -68.46 88.62
CA SER A 875 4.90 -69.81 89.16
C SER A 875 6.39 -70.05 89.38
N THR A 876 6.68 -70.55 90.57
CA THR A 876 7.98 -70.73 91.23
C THR A 876 8.62 -72.06 90.87
N GLN A 877 9.93 -72.06 90.60
CA GLN A 877 10.80 -73.24 90.73
C GLN A 877 11.59 -73.12 92.04
N VAL A 878 11.57 -74.19 92.84
CA VAL A 878 12.46 -74.39 93.99
C VAL A 878 13.66 -75.18 93.50
N THR A 879 14.85 -74.63 93.68
CA THR A 879 16.09 -75.39 93.85
C THR A 879 16.66 -75.01 95.21
N ASN A 880 16.64 -75.96 96.15
CA ASN A 880 17.36 -75.83 97.41
C ASN A 880 18.69 -76.59 97.29
N ASN A 881 19.75 -75.96 97.82
CA ASN A 881 20.76 -76.65 98.60
C ASN A 881 21.32 -75.68 99.65
N ARG A 882 20.87 -75.86 100.91
CA ARG A 882 21.72 -76.00 102.10
C ARG A 882 20.86 -76.32 103.34
N GLU A 883 21.27 -77.42 103.97
CA GLU A 883 20.97 -77.98 105.32
C GLU A 883 19.53 -78.35 105.68
#